data_AF-A0A847RVW6-F1
#
_entry.id   AF-A0A847RVW6-F1
#
_cell.length_a   1.000
_cell.length_b   1.000
_cell.length_c   1.000
_cell.angle_alpha   90.00
_cell.angle_beta   90.00
_cell.angle_gamma   90.00
#
_symmetry.space_group_name_H-M   'P 1'
#
loop_
_entity.id
_entity.type
_entity.pdbx_description
1 polymer ?
#
loop_
_entity_poly.entity_id
_entity_poly.type
_entity_poly.pdbx_seq_one_letter_code
_entity_poly.pdbx_strand_id
1 'polypeptide(L)'
;MKQKTFVARFTGSLLLLTSTAFAQAPQTAGYLDHFEGEFAKILVNGHQQLLHRSGKVVVDKLEQVSYYQIASVVKNGAYGAINRKGDIIAPFRYDAVRVLGENKKDSPEENYCLVTVKQQGKMGAVDSLGNVLCQPEYSNIDVLTPKVFSIKKNGLYGWCDMKTGKVLQEPKYEDVSPAYVPDHAILVKSQGKFGLALEDGTVLVPPKYERFIGWNNGGQLFSYYVPGGKCGLMDRQGKVLTPAVYDDIAEGPSDKLVAVTQQGKIGLLEVATGKLTVPLQYSKVSRMGPLFQVWKGALCGLTDTTGKEVVPVAHTEIRMYDSKGSSVLGALPLPLTYTPPYYVVAKKGDAAGFFDVSGKQLMPYGYTDIGVLPINDKVYVVPVKDAQCGVADFSGKLLIPVRFDGLAVKYGMSNYDDDAAGQEKNNFISVMKGEKTGLFNIATGQLVIPAEYTEIRWQNADMLRLEQGDSTALADKTGKIIRPLTRYGAFDAVSPQLIVERRYTDDNGVTLLINKAGQILYQNKSWEFTASSYNRLLVPDFDKTRPLQFNSGLLKVRADARENQFVDSTGKLVVFDEYSYVGDFSNGLAVALNQEKRVGIINVNKKVVYPLVLDDMAPADNELIQMKQGGKVGLLRKDGTVLLPLEYEDISKIYDTSLYIVTRNGKKGVLNAAGKELLPAAYDDIRYNKDVNFFDVAKDGKGGVVAVDGTAIIPPVYDDLEQNQDWGTNSRFPVLVKQGEWYLYLDEQGKPLPWRSKKKKGL
;
A
#
# COMPACT_ATOMS: atom_id res chain seq x y z
N MET A 1 -62.47 -9.54 -7.24
CA MET A 1 -62.08 -9.83 -5.84
C MET A 1 -61.20 -8.70 -5.34
N LYS A 2 -61.44 -8.30 -4.08
CA LYS A 2 -61.19 -7.00 -3.43
C LYS A 2 -59.79 -6.38 -3.59
N GLN A 3 -59.78 -5.10 -3.96
CA GLN A 3 -58.78 -4.09 -3.57
C GLN A 3 -58.69 -3.99 -2.04
N LYS A 4 -57.47 -3.86 -1.48
CA LYS A 4 -57.24 -3.18 -0.21
C LYS A 4 -55.97 -2.34 -0.29
N THR A 5 -56.21 -1.03 -0.38
CA THR A 5 -55.30 0.07 -0.10
C THR A 5 -54.72 -0.08 1.31
N PHE A 6 -53.40 -0.01 1.49
CA PHE A 6 -52.78 0.19 2.79
C PHE A 6 -52.08 1.55 2.78
N VAL A 7 -52.76 2.54 3.35
CA VAL A 7 -52.21 3.87 3.65
C VAL A 7 -51.48 3.74 4.99
N ALA A 8 -50.14 3.75 4.98
CA ALA A 8 -49.36 3.92 6.19
C ALA A 8 -49.25 5.42 6.51
N ARG A 9 -50.15 5.91 7.38
CA ARG A 9 -49.98 7.20 8.07
C ARG A 9 -48.78 7.08 9.01
N PHE A 10 -47.71 7.84 8.76
CA PHE A 10 -46.71 8.16 9.78
C PHE A 10 -47.32 9.18 10.74
N THR A 11 -48.01 8.70 11.78
CA THR A 11 -48.18 9.48 13.00
C THR A 11 -46.89 9.37 13.78
N GLY A 12 -46.14 10.48 13.86
CA GLY A 12 -45.00 10.62 14.76
C GLY A 12 -45.48 10.52 16.21
N SER A 13 -45.47 9.32 16.76
CA SER A 13 -45.51 9.12 18.21
C SER A 13 -44.10 9.32 18.74
N LEU A 14 -43.89 10.49 19.32
CA LEU A 14 -42.76 10.82 20.18
C LEU A 14 -42.76 9.83 21.36
N LEU A 15 -42.07 8.69 21.21
CA LEU A 15 -41.76 7.83 22.35
C LEU A 15 -40.65 8.51 23.15
N LEU A 16 -41.05 9.35 24.09
CA LEU A 16 -40.26 9.69 25.26
C LEU A 16 -40.01 8.38 26.02
N LEU A 17 -38.90 7.71 25.72
CA LEU A 17 -38.34 6.70 26.61
C LEU A 17 -37.87 7.42 27.87
N THR A 18 -38.75 7.47 28.86
CA THR A 18 -38.39 7.77 30.24
C THR A 18 -37.58 6.59 30.78
N SER A 19 -36.29 6.52 30.43
CA SER A 19 -35.35 5.77 31.26
C SER A 19 -35.03 6.64 32.46
N THR A 20 -35.72 6.39 33.57
CA THR A 20 -35.34 6.88 34.90
C THR A 20 -34.08 6.15 35.35
N ALA A 21 -32.94 6.52 34.76
CA ALA A 21 -31.71 6.62 35.53
C ALA A 21 -31.71 8.04 36.07
N PHE A 22 -31.54 8.22 37.39
CA PHE A 22 -31.38 9.54 37.98
C PHE A 22 -30.16 10.23 37.35
N ALA A 23 -30.37 10.94 36.24
CA ALA A 23 -29.37 11.81 35.65
C ALA A 23 -29.18 12.93 36.66
N GLN A 24 -28.01 12.94 37.31
CA GLN A 24 -27.61 14.00 38.20
C GLN A 24 -27.79 15.34 37.47
N ALA A 25 -28.46 16.30 38.10
CA ALA A 25 -28.73 17.59 37.46
C ALA A 25 -27.41 18.20 36.95
N PRO A 26 -27.37 18.69 35.70
CA PRO A 26 -26.13 19.17 35.10
C PRO A 26 -25.57 20.37 35.88
N GLN A 27 -24.29 20.30 36.21
CA GLN A 27 -23.54 21.33 36.91
C GLN A 27 -23.26 22.51 35.96
N THR A 28 -23.22 23.73 36.51
CA THR A 28 -22.98 24.94 35.74
C THR A 28 -21.53 25.38 35.85
N ALA A 29 -20.84 25.43 34.72
CA ALA A 29 -19.53 26.05 34.58
C ALA A 29 -19.66 27.49 34.08
N GLY A 30 -18.69 28.35 34.41
CA GLY A 30 -18.63 29.72 33.93
C GLY A 30 -18.35 29.83 32.42
N TYR A 31 -17.63 28.85 31.86
CA TYR A 31 -17.56 28.58 30.42
C TYR A 31 -17.19 27.11 30.16
N LEU A 32 -17.48 26.63 28.95
CA LEU A 32 -16.95 25.39 28.37
C LEU A 32 -16.01 25.70 27.19
N ASP A 33 -14.93 24.94 27.03
CA ASP A 33 -14.03 24.97 25.86
C ASP A 33 -14.21 23.71 25.01
N HIS A 34 -13.64 23.63 23.83
CA HIS A 34 -13.59 22.37 23.08
C HIS A 34 -12.66 21.34 23.78
N PHE A 35 -12.82 20.05 23.47
CA PHE A 35 -11.86 19.03 23.89
C PHE A 35 -10.60 19.13 23.03
N GLU A 36 -9.45 19.01 23.70
CA GLU A 36 -8.11 18.83 23.13
C GLU A 36 -7.60 17.46 23.64
N GLY A 37 -7.79 16.40 22.84
CA GLY A 37 -7.51 15.03 23.24
C GLY A 37 -8.44 14.53 24.37
N GLU A 38 -7.88 14.17 25.53
CA GLU A 38 -8.63 13.60 26.66
C GLU A 38 -9.28 14.65 27.58
N PHE A 39 -8.98 15.94 27.40
CA PHE A 39 -9.40 17.01 28.32
C PHE A 39 -9.97 18.24 27.62
N ALA A 40 -10.92 18.90 28.28
CA ALA A 40 -11.42 20.23 27.92
C ALA A 40 -11.19 21.21 29.07
N LYS A 41 -10.91 22.49 28.74
CA LYS A 41 -10.80 23.56 29.75
C LYS A 41 -12.19 24.04 30.15
N ILE A 42 -12.48 24.09 31.44
CA ILE A 42 -13.76 24.58 31.99
C ILE A 42 -13.51 25.56 33.14
N LEU A 43 -14.43 26.50 33.38
CA LEU A 43 -14.36 27.44 34.52
C LEU A 43 -15.28 26.97 35.65
N VAL A 44 -14.72 26.54 36.77
CA VAL A 44 -15.49 26.07 37.93
C VAL A 44 -15.09 26.91 39.14
N ASN A 45 -16.07 27.46 39.86
CA ASN A 45 -15.84 28.31 41.04
C ASN A 45 -14.84 29.47 40.81
N GLY A 46 -14.83 30.06 39.61
CA GLY A 46 -13.92 31.15 39.26
C GLY A 46 -12.50 30.74 38.87
N HIS A 47 -12.17 29.44 38.86
CA HIS A 47 -10.85 28.92 38.49
C HIS A 47 -10.93 28.05 37.23
N GLN A 48 -9.98 28.22 36.32
CA GLN A 48 -9.86 27.36 35.14
C GLN A 48 -9.35 25.98 35.59
N GLN A 49 -10.06 24.94 35.18
CA GLN A 49 -9.72 23.55 35.45
C GLN A 49 -9.91 22.71 34.19
N LEU A 50 -9.42 21.47 34.20
CA LEU A 50 -9.53 20.51 33.11
C LEU A 50 -10.55 19.44 33.46
N LEU A 51 -11.52 19.25 32.56
CA LEU A 51 -12.53 18.19 32.59
C LEU A 51 -12.07 17.03 31.71
N HIS A 52 -12.07 15.81 32.25
CA HIS A 52 -11.77 14.62 31.47
C HIS A 52 -12.97 14.19 30.58
N ARG A 53 -12.69 13.57 29.43
CA ARG A 53 -13.68 13.22 28.39
C ARG A 53 -14.83 12.31 28.83
N SER A 54 -14.65 11.58 29.93
CA SER A 54 -15.74 10.80 30.55
C SER A 54 -16.79 11.68 31.25
N GLY A 55 -16.60 12.99 31.29
CA GLY A 55 -17.44 13.95 32.01
C GLY A 55 -17.22 13.94 33.53
N LYS A 56 -16.32 13.08 34.02
CA LYS A 56 -15.92 12.96 35.42
C LYS A 56 -14.57 13.61 35.62
N VAL A 57 -14.27 14.04 36.85
CA VAL A 57 -12.97 14.56 37.29
C VAL A 57 -12.60 15.94 36.73
N VAL A 58 -12.28 16.83 37.67
CA VAL A 58 -11.83 18.19 37.44
C VAL A 58 -10.48 18.36 38.14
N VAL A 59 -9.45 18.78 37.39
CA VAL A 59 -8.06 18.95 37.84
C VAL A 59 -7.50 20.32 37.43
N ASP A 60 -6.44 20.79 38.07
CA ASP A 60 -5.91 22.13 37.82
C ASP A 60 -4.93 22.16 36.64
N LYS A 61 -4.16 21.06 36.46
CA LYS A 61 -3.12 20.96 35.42
C LYS A 61 -2.99 19.53 34.91
N LEU A 62 -2.72 19.40 33.62
CA LEU A 62 -2.30 18.17 32.95
C LEU A 62 -0.78 18.18 32.77
N GLU A 63 -0.11 17.08 33.11
CA GLU A 63 1.36 16.95 33.01
C GLU A 63 1.76 16.06 31.83
N GLN A 64 1.11 14.90 31.70
CA GLN A 64 1.41 13.93 30.65
C GLN A 64 0.15 13.12 30.31
N VAL A 65 -0.04 12.76 29.05
CA VAL A 65 -0.98 11.71 28.62
C VAL A 65 -0.19 10.64 27.90
N SER A 66 -0.34 9.38 28.31
CA SER A 66 0.30 8.24 27.66
C SER A 66 -0.53 7.72 26.48
N TYR A 67 0.06 6.84 25.68
CA TYR A 67 -0.64 6.18 24.58
C TYR A 67 -1.94 5.48 25.01
N TYR A 68 -1.94 4.85 26.18
CA TYR A 68 -3.10 4.16 26.76
C TYR A 68 -4.16 5.11 27.34
N GLN A 69 -4.05 6.41 27.06
CA GLN A 69 -4.93 7.45 27.58
C GLN A 69 -4.95 7.48 29.12
N ILE A 70 -3.78 7.23 29.72
CA ILE A 70 -3.55 7.44 31.15
C ILE A 70 -2.87 8.78 31.31
N ALA A 71 -3.45 9.62 32.15
CA ALA A 71 -3.01 10.98 32.36
C ALA A 71 -2.37 11.15 33.74
N SER A 72 -1.17 11.74 33.78
CA SER A 72 -0.59 12.34 34.99
C SER A 72 -1.10 13.77 35.12
N VAL A 73 -1.67 14.09 36.28
CA VAL A 73 -2.45 15.32 36.51
C VAL A 73 -2.19 15.87 37.90
N VAL A 74 -2.45 17.17 38.09
CA VAL A 74 -2.27 17.88 39.36
C VAL A 74 -3.58 18.47 39.84
N LYS A 75 -3.88 18.28 41.12
CA LYS A 75 -5.03 18.89 41.81
C LYS A 75 -4.59 19.39 43.18
N ASN A 76 -4.87 20.66 43.47
CA ASN A 76 -4.46 21.37 44.69
C ASN A 76 -2.96 21.22 44.99
N GLY A 77 -2.12 21.27 43.96
CA GLY A 77 -0.66 21.15 44.09
C GLY A 77 -0.13 19.72 44.28
N ALA A 78 -0.99 18.70 44.39
CA ALA A 78 -0.58 17.30 44.52
C ALA A 78 -0.78 16.53 43.21
N TYR A 79 0.17 15.67 42.87
CA TYR A 79 0.12 14.82 41.67
C TYR A 79 -0.74 13.57 41.90
N GLY A 80 -1.41 13.14 40.83
CA GLY A 80 -2.18 11.89 40.73
C GLY A 80 -2.20 11.37 39.29
N ALA A 81 -2.89 10.25 39.07
CA ALA A 81 -3.10 9.67 37.74
C ALA A 81 -4.56 9.27 37.53
N ILE A 82 -5.02 9.42 36.28
CA ILE A 82 -6.38 9.11 35.84
C ILE A 82 -6.31 8.20 34.60
N ASN A 83 -7.15 7.18 34.52
CA ASN A 83 -7.26 6.31 33.34
C ASN A 83 -8.27 6.84 32.30
N ARG A 84 -8.38 6.17 31.14
CA ARG A 84 -9.32 6.52 30.05
C ARG A 84 -10.80 6.58 30.45
N LYS A 85 -11.20 5.92 31.54
CA LYS A 85 -12.59 5.98 32.05
C LYS A 85 -12.82 7.19 32.95
N GLY A 86 -11.76 7.93 33.28
CA GLY A 86 -11.77 9.00 34.27
C GLY A 86 -11.66 8.50 35.71
N ASP A 87 -11.28 7.24 35.93
CA ASP A 87 -11.07 6.74 37.29
C ASP A 87 -9.70 7.19 37.81
N ILE A 88 -9.65 7.62 39.08
CA ILE A 88 -8.40 7.98 39.75
C ILE A 88 -7.66 6.68 40.09
N ILE A 89 -6.55 6.42 39.38
CA ILE A 89 -5.71 5.23 39.57
C ILE A 89 -4.49 5.51 40.46
N ALA A 90 -4.09 6.78 40.60
CA ALA A 90 -3.19 7.22 41.66
C ALA A 90 -3.78 8.45 42.36
N PRO A 91 -4.04 8.42 43.68
CA PRO A 91 -4.67 9.54 44.39
C PRO A 91 -3.80 10.79 44.40
N PHE A 92 -4.44 11.97 44.47
CA PHE A 92 -3.78 13.29 44.52
C PHE A 92 -3.09 13.53 45.87
N ARG A 93 -1.91 12.95 46.05
CA ARG A 93 -1.09 13.09 47.27
C ARG A 93 0.42 12.92 47.04
N TYR A 94 0.82 12.76 45.78
CA TYR A 94 2.19 12.46 45.40
C TYR A 94 2.96 13.73 45.01
N ASP A 95 4.28 13.69 45.19
CA ASP A 95 5.19 14.77 44.79
C ASP A 95 5.42 14.77 43.27
N ALA A 96 5.31 13.60 42.64
CA ALA A 96 5.41 13.42 41.20
C ALA A 96 4.75 12.10 40.77
N VAL A 97 4.22 12.08 39.54
CA VAL A 97 3.69 10.89 38.89
C VAL A 97 4.18 10.84 37.45
N ARG A 98 4.75 9.71 37.02
CA ARG A 98 5.16 9.46 35.62
C ARG A 98 4.45 8.25 35.07
N VAL A 99 4.00 8.36 33.82
CA VAL A 99 3.39 7.23 33.10
C VAL A 99 4.40 6.71 32.09
N LEU A 100 4.84 5.47 32.27
CA LEU A 100 5.74 4.75 31.39
C LEU A 100 4.90 3.77 30.57
N GLY A 101 5.02 3.78 29.25
CA GLY A 101 4.26 2.83 28.42
C GLY A 101 4.64 2.88 26.96
N GLU A 102 4.52 1.73 26.30
CA GLU A 102 4.86 1.54 24.89
C GLU A 102 3.67 1.05 24.07
N ASN A 103 3.70 1.38 22.79
CA ASN A 103 2.73 0.92 21.79
C ASN A 103 3.41 0.45 20.52
N LYS A 104 3.76 -0.82 20.50
CA LYS A 104 4.18 -1.55 19.32
C LYS A 104 2.95 -2.19 18.69
N LYS A 105 2.52 -1.64 17.56
CA LYS A 105 1.40 -2.19 16.77
C LYS A 105 1.74 -3.57 16.20
N ASP A 106 2.99 -3.76 15.81
CA ASP A 106 3.47 -4.99 15.17
C ASP A 106 3.83 -6.10 16.17
N SER A 107 4.01 -5.75 17.45
CA SER A 107 4.34 -6.69 18.54
C SER A 107 3.56 -6.36 19.82
N PRO A 108 2.22 -6.55 19.82
CA PRO A 108 1.37 -6.16 20.94
C PRO A 108 1.72 -6.83 22.27
N GLU A 109 2.33 -8.01 22.22
CA GLU A 109 2.85 -8.76 23.37
C GLU A 109 4.00 -8.07 24.11
N GLU A 110 4.66 -7.10 23.46
CA GLU A 110 5.74 -6.30 24.05
C GLU A 110 5.25 -5.01 24.70
N ASN A 111 3.95 -4.73 24.62
CA ASN A 111 3.38 -3.54 25.20
C ASN A 111 3.32 -3.59 26.72
N TYR A 112 3.58 -2.45 27.36
CA TYR A 112 3.48 -2.28 28.81
C TYR A 112 2.90 -0.92 29.18
N CYS A 113 2.37 -0.82 30.39
CA CYS A 113 2.03 0.45 31.01
C CYS A 113 2.23 0.39 32.53
N LEU A 114 3.11 1.24 33.05
CA LEU A 114 3.48 1.35 34.45
C LEU A 114 3.35 2.80 34.90
N VAL A 115 2.61 3.03 35.99
CA VAL A 115 2.51 4.36 36.60
C VAL A 115 3.41 4.39 37.82
N THR A 116 4.47 5.20 37.77
CA THR A 116 5.36 5.40 38.92
C THR A 116 4.93 6.62 39.71
N VAL A 117 4.93 6.48 41.04
CA VAL A 117 4.51 7.52 41.97
C VAL A 117 5.67 7.85 42.91
N LYS A 118 5.87 9.13 43.22
CA LYS A 118 6.91 9.59 44.14
C LYS A 118 6.30 10.26 45.37
N GLN A 119 6.72 9.85 46.55
CA GLN A 119 6.30 10.42 47.82
C GLN A 119 7.49 10.50 48.78
N GLN A 120 7.74 11.69 49.34
CA GLN A 120 8.84 11.98 50.27
C GLN A 120 10.19 11.48 49.74
N GLY A 121 10.43 11.69 48.44
CA GLY A 121 11.68 11.28 47.79
C GLY A 121 11.78 9.82 47.35
N LYS A 122 10.83 8.95 47.75
CA LYS A 122 10.83 7.52 47.41
C LYS A 122 9.80 7.19 46.33
N MET A 123 10.08 6.18 45.52
CA MET A 123 9.25 5.73 44.41
C MET A 123 8.50 4.45 44.74
N GLY A 124 7.25 4.39 44.29
CA GLY A 124 6.39 3.21 44.24
C GLY A 124 5.75 3.10 42.86
N ALA A 125 4.92 2.08 42.66
CA ALA A 125 4.28 1.83 41.36
C ALA A 125 2.84 1.33 41.51
N VAL A 126 2.01 1.70 40.54
CA VAL A 126 0.64 1.21 40.36
C VAL A 126 0.43 0.80 38.90
N ASP A 127 -0.52 -0.11 38.67
CA ASP A 127 -0.89 -0.54 37.31
C ASP A 127 -1.90 0.43 36.67
N SER A 128 -2.29 0.14 35.41
CA SER A 128 -3.27 0.92 34.65
C SER A 128 -4.71 0.89 35.21
N LEU A 129 -5.00 -0.03 36.13
CA LEU A 129 -6.28 -0.18 36.80
C LEU A 129 -6.28 0.49 38.20
N GLY A 130 -5.12 0.94 38.68
CA GLY A 130 -4.94 1.55 39.99
C GLY A 130 -4.61 0.56 41.12
N ASN A 131 -4.29 -0.70 40.79
CA ASN A 131 -3.78 -1.63 41.78
C ASN A 131 -2.36 -1.23 42.18
N VAL A 132 -2.08 -1.21 43.48
CA VAL A 132 -0.75 -0.89 43.99
C VAL A 132 0.17 -2.09 43.79
N LEU A 133 1.18 -1.92 42.93
CA LEU A 133 2.20 -2.93 42.67
C LEU A 133 3.29 -2.90 43.75
N CYS A 134 3.73 -1.69 44.14
CA CYS A 134 4.61 -1.52 45.30
C CYS A 134 4.46 -0.14 45.93
N GLN A 135 4.66 -0.06 47.24
CA GLN A 135 4.58 1.20 47.99
C GLN A 135 5.82 2.08 47.74
N PRO A 136 5.75 3.40 47.99
CA PRO A 136 6.91 4.28 47.93
C PRO A 136 8.03 3.92 48.91
N GLU A 137 8.99 3.11 48.47
CA GLU A 137 10.14 2.71 49.28
C GLU A 137 11.48 2.65 48.54
N TYR A 138 11.45 2.70 47.21
CA TYR A 138 12.62 2.54 46.34
C TYR A 138 13.22 3.89 45.94
N SER A 139 14.53 3.94 45.70
CA SER A 139 15.19 5.15 45.20
C SER A 139 15.01 5.34 43.69
N ASN A 140 14.71 4.27 42.94
CA ASN A 140 14.39 4.32 41.52
C ASN A 140 13.47 3.14 41.14
N ILE A 141 12.57 3.39 40.19
CA ILE A 141 11.75 2.38 39.51
C ILE A 141 11.73 2.72 38.01
N ASP A 142 12.03 1.74 37.17
CA ASP A 142 11.96 1.88 35.71
C ASP A 142 11.59 0.57 35.03
N VAL A 143 11.08 0.61 33.81
CA VAL A 143 10.72 -0.59 33.04
C VAL A 143 11.99 -1.31 32.57
N LEU A 144 12.03 -2.63 32.76
CA LEU A 144 13.19 -3.46 32.39
C LEU A 144 12.86 -4.37 31.21
N THR A 145 11.69 -5.00 31.22
CA THR A 145 11.10 -5.70 30.07
C THR A 145 9.59 -5.47 30.08
N PRO A 146 8.84 -5.89 29.04
CA PRO A 146 7.38 -5.84 29.09
C PRO A 146 6.75 -6.62 30.26
N LYS A 147 7.49 -7.54 30.89
CA LYS A 147 7.02 -8.41 31.97
C LYS A 147 7.56 -8.07 33.35
N VAL A 148 8.63 -7.27 33.47
CA VAL A 148 9.21 -6.88 34.76
C VAL A 148 9.67 -5.42 34.78
N PHE A 149 9.65 -4.82 35.96
CA PHE A 149 10.23 -3.50 36.22
C PHE A 149 11.35 -3.58 37.24
N SER A 150 12.38 -2.77 37.05
CA SER A 150 13.52 -2.65 37.95
C SER A 150 13.15 -1.85 39.20
N ILE A 151 13.75 -2.23 40.33
CA ILE A 151 13.65 -1.54 41.62
C ILE A 151 15.06 -1.29 42.16
N LYS A 152 15.31 -0.09 42.70
CA LYS A 152 16.60 0.26 43.32
C LYS A 152 16.45 0.54 44.80
N LYS A 153 17.24 -0.15 45.64
CA LYS A 153 17.28 0.04 47.09
C LYS A 153 18.72 -0.06 47.58
N ASN A 154 19.14 0.86 48.46
CA ASN A 154 20.50 0.91 49.01
C ASN A 154 21.62 0.90 47.92
N GLY A 155 21.37 1.53 46.77
CA GLY A 155 22.33 1.61 45.67
C GLY A 155 22.33 0.42 44.72
N LEU A 156 21.66 -0.69 45.04
CA LEU A 156 21.63 -1.92 44.24
C LEU A 156 20.28 -2.09 43.53
N TYR A 157 20.30 -2.85 42.44
CA TYR A 157 19.15 -3.16 41.60
C TYR A 157 18.65 -4.59 41.80
N GLY A 158 17.33 -4.71 41.77
CA GLY A 158 16.54 -5.92 41.67
C GLY A 158 15.36 -5.67 40.72
N TRP A 159 14.39 -6.58 40.65
CA TRP A 159 13.20 -6.38 39.82
C TRP A 159 11.98 -7.14 40.35
N CYS A 160 10.82 -6.65 39.91
CA CYS A 160 9.51 -7.17 40.27
C CYS A 160 8.71 -7.55 39.03
N ASP A 161 7.75 -8.45 39.22
CA ASP A 161 6.74 -8.81 38.23
C ASP A 161 5.86 -7.61 37.86
N MET A 162 5.67 -7.33 36.57
CA MET A 162 4.92 -6.16 36.07
C MET A 162 3.42 -6.23 36.40
N LYS A 163 2.86 -7.44 36.56
CA LYS A 163 1.42 -7.62 36.80
C LYS A 163 1.06 -7.60 38.27
N THR A 164 1.90 -8.20 39.10
CA THR A 164 1.61 -8.46 40.52
C THR A 164 2.42 -7.59 41.46
N GLY A 165 3.52 -7.00 41.00
CA GLY A 165 4.46 -6.26 41.84
C GLY A 165 5.31 -7.14 42.76
N LYS A 166 5.18 -8.47 42.67
CA LYS A 166 5.97 -9.42 43.46
C LYS A 166 7.46 -9.23 43.15
N VAL A 167 8.28 -9.11 44.20
CA VAL A 167 9.75 -9.11 44.07
C VAL A 167 10.20 -10.48 43.56
N LEU A 168 10.76 -10.51 42.35
CA LEU A 168 11.30 -11.72 41.72
C LEU A 168 12.80 -11.84 41.99
N GLN A 169 13.48 -10.70 42.05
CA GLN A 169 14.89 -10.63 42.43
C GLN A 169 15.12 -9.45 43.37
N GLU A 170 15.56 -9.77 44.59
CA GLU A 170 15.98 -8.78 45.58
C GLU A 170 17.14 -7.90 45.07
N PRO A 171 17.18 -6.61 45.45
CA PRO A 171 18.28 -5.72 45.09
C PRO A 171 19.66 -6.24 45.50
N LYS A 172 20.46 -6.66 44.52
CA LYS A 172 21.82 -7.19 44.75
C LYS A 172 22.83 -6.90 43.65
N TYR A 173 22.39 -6.37 42.51
CA TYR A 173 23.25 -6.09 41.36
C TYR A 173 23.63 -4.61 41.30
N GLU A 174 24.84 -4.32 40.82
CA GLU A 174 25.32 -2.94 40.62
C GLU A 174 24.53 -2.24 39.52
N ASP A 175 24.12 -3.00 38.51
CA ASP A 175 23.36 -2.53 37.36
C ASP A 175 22.54 -3.66 36.73
N VAL A 176 21.41 -3.29 36.11
CA VAL A 176 20.52 -4.20 35.37
C VAL A 176 20.00 -3.52 34.10
N SER A 177 19.92 -4.27 33.00
CA SER A 177 19.35 -3.78 31.74
C SER A 177 18.73 -4.94 30.95
N PRO A 178 17.85 -4.67 29.97
CA PRO A 178 17.37 -5.73 29.08
C PRO A 178 18.55 -6.37 28.35
N ALA A 179 18.64 -7.70 28.33
CA ALA A 179 19.60 -8.40 27.51
C ALA A 179 18.99 -8.69 26.13
N TYR A 180 19.76 -8.40 25.08
CA TYR A 180 19.44 -8.81 23.71
C TYR A 180 19.85 -10.25 23.40
N VAL A 181 20.32 -10.98 24.42
CA VAL A 181 20.79 -12.37 24.35
C VAL A 181 20.65 -13.06 25.71
N PRO A 182 19.90 -14.17 25.82
CA PRO A 182 18.80 -14.55 24.94
C PRO A 182 17.56 -13.65 25.12
N ASP A 183 16.58 -13.71 24.21
CA ASP A 183 15.35 -12.90 24.32
C ASP A 183 14.69 -13.04 25.70
N HIS A 184 14.26 -11.90 26.24
CA HIS A 184 13.68 -11.74 27.58
C HIS A 184 14.62 -12.08 28.75
N ALA A 185 15.93 -12.17 28.53
CA ALA A 185 16.89 -12.19 29.63
C ALA A 185 17.19 -10.77 30.13
N ILE A 186 17.77 -10.71 31.32
CA ILE A 186 18.23 -9.50 31.99
C ILE A 186 19.75 -9.57 32.07
N LEU A 187 20.41 -8.54 31.56
CA LEU A 187 21.85 -8.35 31.72
C LEU A 187 22.09 -7.82 33.13
N VAL A 188 22.87 -8.56 33.91
CA VAL A 188 23.18 -8.23 35.30
C VAL A 188 24.66 -7.93 35.48
N LYS A 189 24.98 -6.89 36.27
CA LYS A 189 26.35 -6.49 36.57
C LYS A 189 26.69 -6.66 38.05
N SER A 190 27.83 -7.28 38.33
CA SER A 190 28.39 -7.41 39.68
C SER A 190 29.91 -7.42 39.59
N GLN A 191 30.58 -6.68 40.47
CA GLN A 191 32.03 -6.53 40.51
C GLN A 191 32.61 -6.11 39.14
N GLY A 192 31.90 -5.24 38.42
CA GLY A 192 32.33 -4.79 37.10
C GLY A 192 32.22 -5.83 35.96
N LYS A 193 31.70 -7.04 36.22
CA LYS A 193 31.52 -8.10 35.22
C LYS A 193 30.05 -8.37 34.94
N PHE A 194 29.77 -8.89 33.74
CA PHE A 194 28.43 -9.15 33.25
C PHE A 194 28.06 -10.63 33.32
N GLY A 195 26.79 -10.87 33.63
CA GLY A 195 26.11 -12.16 33.59
C GLY A 195 24.69 -12.01 33.04
N LEU A 196 23.95 -13.10 33.01
CA LEU A 196 22.59 -13.17 32.49
C LEU A 196 21.67 -13.82 33.53
N ALA A 197 20.48 -13.24 33.71
CA ALA A 197 19.41 -13.79 34.52
C ALA A 197 18.10 -13.83 33.73
N LEU A 198 17.18 -14.70 34.10
CA LEU A 198 15.80 -14.70 33.61
C LEU A 198 14.95 -13.71 34.42
N GLU A 199 13.79 -13.33 33.86
CA GLU A 199 12.81 -12.45 34.49
C GLU A 199 12.33 -12.98 35.85
N ASP A 200 12.31 -14.30 36.07
CA ASP A 200 11.93 -14.92 37.34
C ASP A 200 13.02 -14.88 38.43
N GLY A 201 14.20 -14.34 38.13
CA GLY A 201 15.35 -14.28 39.04
C GLY A 201 16.38 -15.41 38.86
N THR A 202 16.10 -16.40 38.02
CA THR A 202 17.03 -17.52 37.77
C THR A 202 18.31 -17.02 37.10
N VAL A 203 19.47 -17.35 37.66
CA VAL A 203 20.77 -16.99 37.08
C VAL A 203 21.13 -18.00 35.99
N LEU A 204 21.16 -17.56 34.72
CA LEU A 204 21.61 -18.36 33.59
C LEU A 204 23.14 -18.39 33.51
N VAL A 205 23.75 -17.20 33.61
CA VAL A 205 25.18 -17.02 33.48
C VAL A 205 25.66 -16.13 34.63
N PRO A 206 26.52 -16.63 35.54
CA PRO A 206 27.01 -15.81 36.63
C PRO A 206 27.87 -14.64 36.12
N PRO A 207 27.89 -13.48 36.80
CA PRO A 207 28.71 -12.35 36.40
C PRO A 207 30.20 -12.66 36.39
N LYS A 208 30.78 -12.88 35.20
CA LYS A 208 32.23 -13.15 35.03
C LYS A 208 32.79 -12.77 33.66
N TYR A 209 31.94 -12.28 32.76
CA TYR A 209 32.30 -11.96 31.38
C TYR A 209 32.39 -10.44 31.17
N GLU A 210 33.07 -10.01 30.10
CA GLU A 210 33.18 -8.59 29.76
C GLU A 210 31.99 -8.08 28.98
N ARG A 211 31.38 -8.92 28.14
CA ARG A 211 30.18 -8.61 27.35
C ARG A 211 29.66 -9.86 26.64
N PHE A 212 28.45 -9.75 26.10
CA PHE A 212 27.81 -10.72 25.21
C PHE A 212 27.42 -10.03 23.89
N ILE A 213 27.42 -10.75 22.76
CA ILE A 213 26.94 -10.27 21.46
C ILE A 213 26.00 -11.31 20.85
N GLY A 214 24.78 -10.88 20.49
CA GLY A 214 23.81 -11.70 19.75
C GLY A 214 23.97 -11.61 18.25
N TRP A 215 23.47 -12.64 17.57
CA TRP A 215 23.37 -12.70 16.10
C TRP A 215 21.91 -12.69 15.68
N ASN A 216 21.63 -12.39 14.40
CA ASN A 216 20.27 -12.16 13.91
C ASN A 216 19.40 -13.44 13.79
N ASN A 217 19.88 -14.59 14.29
CA ASN A 217 19.21 -15.90 14.19
C ASN A 217 18.26 -16.18 15.36
N GLY A 218 17.53 -15.17 15.86
CA GLY A 218 16.51 -15.35 16.91
C GLY A 218 17.07 -15.87 18.25
N GLY A 219 18.30 -15.48 18.60
CA GLY A 219 18.86 -15.70 19.94
C GLY A 219 19.21 -17.15 20.31
N GLN A 220 19.32 -18.07 19.33
CA GLN A 220 19.71 -19.47 19.62
C GLN A 220 21.16 -19.60 20.10
N LEU A 221 22.04 -18.76 19.57
CA LEU A 221 23.47 -18.74 19.84
C LEU A 221 23.93 -17.29 20.05
N PHE A 222 24.94 -17.10 20.90
CA PHE A 222 25.56 -15.79 21.11
C PHE A 222 27.02 -15.91 21.52
N SER A 223 27.80 -14.88 21.18
CA SER A 223 29.21 -14.79 21.55
C SER A 223 29.37 -14.22 22.96
N TYR A 224 30.29 -14.79 23.74
CA TYR A 224 30.70 -14.25 25.03
C TYR A 224 32.18 -13.84 24.99
N TYR A 225 32.53 -12.75 25.68
CA TYR A 225 33.89 -12.22 25.70
C TYR A 225 34.53 -12.33 27.08
N VAL A 226 35.79 -12.76 27.10
CA VAL A 226 36.62 -12.82 28.31
C VAL A 226 37.66 -11.69 28.30
N PRO A 227 38.26 -11.36 29.45
CA PRO A 227 39.36 -10.40 29.51
C PRO A 227 40.47 -10.72 28.52
N GLY A 228 40.90 -9.71 27.77
CA GLY A 228 41.85 -9.86 26.66
C GLY A 228 41.20 -9.96 25.27
N GLY A 229 39.87 -9.83 25.19
CA GLY A 229 39.15 -9.63 23.92
C GLY A 229 38.82 -10.91 23.14
N LYS A 230 39.20 -12.09 23.64
CA LYS A 230 38.85 -13.36 23.01
C LYS A 230 37.39 -13.72 23.25
N CYS A 231 36.78 -14.38 22.27
CA CYS A 231 35.40 -14.82 22.33
C CYS A 231 35.21 -16.30 22.04
N GLY A 232 34.14 -16.83 22.63
CA GLY A 232 33.63 -18.18 22.42
C GLY A 232 32.12 -18.13 22.20
N LEU A 233 31.52 -19.29 21.94
CA LEU A 233 30.10 -19.43 21.62
C LEU A 233 29.33 -20.04 22.80
N MET A 234 28.13 -19.53 23.07
CA MET A 234 27.17 -20.10 24.03
C MET A 234 25.82 -20.38 23.36
N ASP A 235 25.07 -21.33 23.92
CA ASP A 235 23.65 -21.52 23.60
C ASP A 235 22.74 -20.62 24.45
N ARG A 236 21.45 -20.60 24.11
CA ARG A 236 20.39 -19.85 24.82
C ARG A 236 20.30 -20.18 26.32
N GLN A 237 20.78 -21.34 26.75
CA GLN A 237 20.78 -21.75 28.17
C GLN A 237 22.05 -21.29 28.91
N GLY A 238 22.96 -20.58 28.23
CA GLY A 238 24.22 -20.12 28.81
C GLY A 238 25.31 -21.19 28.84
N LYS A 239 25.11 -22.34 28.17
CA LYS A 239 26.12 -23.38 28.08
C LYS A 239 27.19 -22.97 27.09
N VAL A 240 28.45 -23.05 27.52
CA VAL A 240 29.61 -22.84 26.65
C VAL A 240 29.70 -23.97 25.62
N LEU A 241 29.61 -23.62 24.34
CA LEU A 241 29.76 -24.54 23.20
C LEU A 241 31.20 -24.55 22.67
N THR A 242 31.86 -23.39 22.65
CA THR A 242 33.26 -23.27 22.26
C THR A 242 34.04 -22.40 23.24
N PRO A 243 35.32 -22.72 23.53
CA PRO A 243 36.13 -21.92 24.42
C PRO A 243 36.43 -20.54 23.82
N ALA A 244 36.74 -19.56 24.67
CA ALA A 244 37.04 -18.20 24.24
C ALA A 244 38.47 -18.05 23.70
N VAL A 245 38.72 -18.56 22.49
CA VAL A 245 40.04 -18.57 21.84
C VAL A 245 40.08 -17.81 20.51
N TYR A 246 38.92 -17.36 20.02
CA TYR A 246 38.77 -16.68 18.74
C TYR A 246 38.80 -15.16 18.91
N ASP A 247 39.24 -14.47 17.86
CA ASP A 247 39.20 -13.00 17.80
C ASP A 247 37.78 -12.51 17.56
N ASP A 248 37.03 -13.23 16.71
CA ASP A 248 35.63 -12.95 16.41
C ASP A 248 34.88 -14.23 16.01
N ILE A 249 33.57 -14.26 16.24
CA ILE A 249 32.68 -15.32 15.75
C ILE A 249 31.43 -14.65 15.19
N ALA A 250 31.11 -14.99 13.94
CA ALA A 250 29.99 -14.43 13.18
C ALA A 250 29.14 -15.54 12.55
N GLU A 251 28.00 -15.14 11.99
CA GLU A 251 27.12 -16.02 11.23
C GLU A 251 27.88 -16.72 10.10
N GLY A 252 27.70 -18.03 9.96
CA GLY A 252 28.26 -18.84 8.88
C GLY A 252 27.16 -19.42 7.97
N PRO A 253 27.48 -20.41 7.12
CA PRO A 253 26.54 -20.96 6.14
C PRO A 253 25.24 -21.54 6.71
N SER A 254 25.21 -21.88 8.01
CA SER A 254 23.99 -22.28 8.73
C SER A 254 24.17 -22.11 10.24
N ASP A 255 23.12 -22.30 11.03
CA ASP A 255 23.20 -22.35 12.51
C ASP A 255 24.08 -23.50 13.03
N LYS A 256 24.36 -24.49 12.18
CA LYS A 256 25.24 -25.61 12.50
C LYS A 256 26.71 -25.31 12.18
N LEU A 257 26.96 -24.29 11.37
CA LEU A 257 28.28 -24.00 10.83
C LEU A 257 28.54 -22.49 10.82
N VAL A 258 29.35 -22.02 11.77
CA VAL A 258 29.59 -20.60 12.04
C VAL A 258 30.95 -20.15 11.53
N ALA A 259 31.09 -18.86 11.23
CA ALA A 259 32.37 -18.29 10.82
C ALA A 259 33.19 -17.91 12.06
N VAL A 260 34.41 -18.40 12.15
CA VAL A 260 35.34 -18.05 13.24
C VAL A 260 36.56 -17.34 12.68
N THR A 261 36.96 -16.26 13.33
CA THR A 261 38.13 -15.46 12.98
C THR A 261 39.24 -15.68 14.00
N GLN A 262 40.43 -16.00 13.50
CA GLN A 262 41.64 -16.07 14.31
C GLN A 262 42.84 -15.60 13.48
N GLN A 263 43.62 -14.67 14.04
CA GLN A 263 44.79 -14.06 13.40
C GLN A 263 44.49 -13.49 11.99
N GLY A 264 43.33 -12.84 11.85
CA GLY A 264 42.90 -12.20 10.59
C GLY A 264 42.46 -13.18 9.49
N LYS A 265 42.34 -14.48 9.78
CA LYS A 265 41.82 -15.49 8.86
C LYS A 265 40.52 -16.07 9.37
N ILE A 266 39.63 -16.41 8.44
CA ILE A 266 38.31 -16.96 8.71
C ILE A 266 38.29 -18.45 8.32
N GLY A 267 37.71 -19.26 9.20
CA GLY A 267 37.39 -20.67 8.99
C GLY A 267 35.92 -20.93 9.34
N LEU A 268 35.45 -22.15 9.09
CA LEU A 268 34.10 -22.57 9.44
C LEU A 268 34.14 -23.63 10.54
N LEU A 269 33.41 -23.37 11.63
CA LEU A 269 33.34 -24.21 12.81
C LEU A 269 31.96 -24.88 12.90
N GLU A 270 31.96 -26.20 13.07
CA GLU A 270 30.74 -26.96 13.37
C GLU A 270 30.37 -26.78 14.84
N VAL A 271 29.19 -26.21 15.09
CA VAL A 271 28.74 -25.84 16.43
C VAL A 271 28.58 -27.06 17.34
N ALA A 272 28.09 -28.19 16.80
CA ALA A 272 27.83 -29.41 17.57
C ALA A 272 29.11 -30.06 18.12
N THR A 273 30.22 -29.95 17.40
CA THR A 273 31.49 -30.62 17.75
C THR A 273 32.56 -29.64 18.23
N GLY A 274 32.41 -28.35 17.95
CA GLY A 274 33.42 -27.33 18.20
C GLY A 274 34.64 -27.43 17.28
N LYS A 275 34.56 -28.22 16.20
CA LYS A 275 35.68 -28.46 15.28
C LYS A 275 35.60 -27.59 14.03
N LEU A 276 36.75 -27.17 13.53
CA LEU A 276 36.86 -26.54 12.22
C LEU A 276 36.60 -27.57 11.12
N THR A 277 35.51 -27.42 10.38
CA THR A 277 35.26 -28.20 9.15
C THR A 277 35.98 -27.59 7.97
N VAL A 278 36.12 -26.26 7.96
CA VAL A 278 36.95 -25.53 7.01
C VAL A 278 38.06 -24.80 7.76
N PRO A 279 39.35 -25.10 7.49
CA PRO A 279 40.47 -24.44 8.13
C PRO A 279 40.45 -22.92 7.96
N LEU A 280 41.18 -22.20 8.84
CA LEU A 280 41.36 -20.75 8.78
C LEU A 280 42.12 -20.36 7.49
N GLN A 281 41.39 -19.98 6.44
CA GLN A 281 41.97 -19.76 5.11
C GLN A 281 41.36 -18.60 4.34
N TYR A 282 40.17 -18.12 4.71
CA TYR A 282 39.47 -17.05 4.00
C TYR A 282 39.79 -15.69 4.60
N SER A 283 39.79 -14.64 3.77
CA SER A 283 39.97 -13.24 4.21
C SER A 283 38.64 -12.55 4.53
N LYS A 284 37.53 -13.05 3.98
CA LYS A 284 36.17 -12.54 4.21
C LYS A 284 35.16 -13.65 3.94
N VAL A 285 33.99 -13.57 4.57
CA VAL A 285 32.80 -14.39 4.27
C VAL A 285 31.54 -13.53 4.33
N SER A 286 30.48 -13.93 3.63
CA SER A 286 29.19 -13.22 3.62
C SER A 286 28.09 -14.13 3.10
N ARG A 287 26.87 -13.98 3.61
CA ARG A 287 25.71 -14.75 3.15
C ARG A 287 25.24 -14.24 1.78
N MET A 288 24.88 -15.14 0.87
CA MET A 288 24.29 -14.79 -0.43
C MET A 288 23.20 -15.80 -0.81
N GLY A 289 21.95 -15.42 -0.53
CA GLY A 289 20.79 -16.30 -0.72
C GLY A 289 20.93 -17.60 0.08
N PRO A 290 20.76 -18.78 -0.55
CA PRO A 290 20.97 -20.08 0.10
C PRO A 290 22.44 -20.51 0.22
N LEU A 291 23.39 -19.70 -0.28
CA LEU A 291 24.82 -20.02 -0.31
C LEU A 291 25.62 -19.01 0.54
N PHE A 292 26.93 -19.26 0.64
CA PHE A 292 27.88 -18.38 1.32
C PHE A 292 29.00 -17.96 0.38
N GLN A 293 29.18 -16.66 0.22
CA GLN A 293 30.31 -16.12 -0.52
C GLN A 293 31.54 -16.10 0.38
N VAL A 294 32.67 -16.56 -0.16
CA VAL A 294 33.95 -16.65 0.55
C VAL A 294 35.06 -16.01 -0.28
N TRP A 295 36.04 -15.37 0.37
CA TRP A 295 37.12 -14.66 -0.31
C TRP A 295 38.50 -15.18 0.12
N LYS A 296 39.44 -15.20 -0.84
CA LYS A 296 40.88 -15.32 -0.61
C LYS A 296 41.57 -14.13 -1.28
N GLY A 297 41.86 -13.09 -0.50
CA GLY A 297 42.33 -11.81 -1.04
C GLY A 297 41.22 -11.13 -1.87
N ALA A 298 41.51 -10.80 -3.12
CA ALA A 298 40.57 -10.14 -4.04
C ALA A 298 39.62 -11.13 -4.76
N LEU A 299 39.91 -12.43 -4.73
CA LEU A 299 39.10 -13.44 -5.43
C LEU A 299 38.03 -14.03 -4.51
N CYS A 300 36.88 -14.35 -5.09
CA CYS A 300 35.74 -14.91 -4.40
C CYS A 300 35.22 -16.20 -5.04
N GLY A 301 34.46 -16.95 -4.25
CA GLY A 301 33.76 -18.18 -4.60
C GLY A 301 32.49 -18.33 -3.76
N LEU A 302 31.79 -19.45 -3.93
CA LEU A 302 30.61 -19.82 -3.17
C LEU A 302 30.75 -21.19 -2.53
N THR A 303 30.25 -21.32 -1.30
CA THR A 303 30.06 -22.59 -0.61
C THR A 303 28.58 -22.87 -0.38
N ASP A 304 28.22 -24.15 -0.32
CA ASP A 304 26.93 -24.58 0.21
C ASP A 304 26.86 -24.44 1.75
N THR A 305 25.74 -24.88 2.35
CA THR A 305 25.51 -24.82 3.80
C THR A 305 26.41 -25.76 4.61
N THR A 306 27.13 -26.68 3.95
CA THR A 306 28.10 -27.59 4.57
C THR A 306 29.53 -27.04 4.54
N GLY A 307 29.74 -25.92 3.84
CA GLY A 307 31.06 -25.33 3.61
C GLY A 307 31.78 -25.92 2.40
N LYS A 308 31.14 -26.78 1.59
CA LYS A 308 31.71 -27.29 0.35
C LYS A 308 31.65 -26.22 -0.73
N GLU A 309 32.77 -25.94 -1.39
CA GLU A 309 32.82 -25.01 -2.52
C GLU A 309 31.98 -25.54 -3.69
N VAL A 310 30.93 -24.80 -4.07
CA VAL A 310 30.08 -25.06 -5.25
C VAL A 310 30.49 -24.20 -6.44
N VAL A 311 31.04 -23.00 -6.17
CA VAL A 311 31.76 -22.18 -7.15
C VAL A 311 33.13 -21.88 -6.56
N PRO A 312 34.25 -22.31 -7.19
CA PRO A 312 35.57 -22.22 -6.57
C PRO A 312 36.01 -20.76 -6.36
N VAL A 313 36.93 -20.54 -5.42
CA VAL A 313 37.51 -19.20 -5.19
C VAL A 313 38.48 -18.85 -6.32
N ALA A 314 37.94 -18.29 -7.40
CA ALA A 314 38.67 -17.92 -8.61
C ALA A 314 38.05 -16.72 -9.35
N HIS A 315 37.06 -16.05 -8.75
CA HIS A 315 36.21 -15.08 -9.44
C HIS A 315 36.44 -13.67 -8.91
N THR A 316 36.41 -12.69 -9.80
CA THR A 316 36.51 -11.26 -9.47
C THR A 316 35.19 -10.69 -8.97
N GLU A 317 34.07 -11.26 -9.44
CA GLU A 317 32.71 -10.85 -9.07
C GLU A 317 31.77 -12.06 -9.10
N ILE A 318 30.80 -12.09 -8.18
CA ILE A 318 29.69 -13.05 -8.19
C ILE A 318 28.40 -12.28 -7.89
N ARG A 319 27.37 -12.49 -8.71
CA ARG A 319 26.00 -11.98 -8.53
C ARG A 319 25.03 -13.15 -8.48
N MET A 320 23.94 -13.01 -7.73
CA MET A 320 22.89 -14.02 -7.63
C MET A 320 21.53 -13.40 -8.00
N TYR A 321 20.71 -14.17 -8.70
CA TYR A 321 19.37 -13.80 -9.11
C TYR A 321 18.36 -14.87 -8.71
N ASP A 322 17.14 -14.45 -8.40
CA ASP A 322 15.99 -15.35 -8.23
C ASP A 322 15.29 -15.63 -9.58
N SER A 323 14.27 -16.50 -9.57
CA SER A 323 13.53 -16.87 -10.79
C SER A 323 12.74 -15.73 -11.43
N LYS A 324 12.59 -14.59 -10.73
CA LYS A 324 11.95 -13.38 -11.24
C LYS A 324 12.96 -12.35 -11.78
N GLY A 325 14.25 -12.65 -11.74
CA GLY A 325 15.32 -11.74 -12.14
C GLY A 325 15.71 -10.72 -11.07
N SER A 326 15.25 -10.90 -9.83
CA SER A 326 15.60 -10.02 -8.72
C SER A 326 17.02 -10.32 -8.24
N SER A 327 17.85 -9.30 -8.07
CA SER A 327 19.19 -9.45 -7.50
C SER A 327 19.08 -9.84 -6.01
N VAL A 328 19.75 -10.94 -5.63
CA VAL A 328 19.77 -11.45 -4.26
C VAL A 328 20.92 -10.79 -3.51
N LEU A 329 20.59 -9.82 -2.67
CA LEU A 329 21.57 -9.06 -1.88
C LEU A 329 21.93 -9.78 -0.58
N GLY A 330 23.21 -9.76 -0.21
CA GLY A 330 23.78 -10.48 0.93
C GLY A 330 23.73 -9.78 2.29
N ALA A 331 22.97 -8.68 2.46
CA ALA A 331 23.17 -7.79 3.61
C ALA A 331 21.93 -7.06 4.14
N LEU A 332 20.73 -7.67 4.20
CA LEU A 332 19.59 -7.01 4.85
C LEU A 332 18.80 -7.95 5.77
N PRO A 333 18.54 -7.55 7.03
CA PRO A 333 17.54 -8.18 7.89
C PRO A 333 16.15 -7.62 7.53
N LEU A 334 15.65 -7.94 6.33
CA LEU A 334 14.28 -7.61 5.91
C LEU A 334 13.71 -8.76 5.07
N PRO A 335 12.39 -8.97 5.08
CA PRO A 335 11.74 -10.12 4.46
C PRO A 335 11.65 -9.93 2.94
N LEU A 336 12.78 -9.85 2.24
CA LEU A 336 12.78 -10.01 0.80
C LEU A 336 12.52 -11.50 0.51
N THR A 337 11.26 -11.83 0.23
CA THR A 337 10.87 -13.15 -0.26
C THR A 337 11.34 -13.29 -1.70
N TYR A 338 12.57 -13.75 -1.87
CA TYR A 338 13.08 -14.16 -3.17
C TYR A 338 12.37 -15.44 -3.63
N THR A 339 12.15 -15.56 -4.94
CA THR A 339 11.41 -16.70 -5.51
C THR A 339 12.39 -17.73 -6.07
N PRO A 340 12.60 -18.90 -5.42
CA PRO A 340 13.44 -19.96 -5.98
C PRO A 340 12.87 -20.48 -7.31
N PRO A 341 13.68 -21.09 -8.19
CA PRO A 341 15.12 -21.38 -8.04
C PRO A 341 16.00 -20.12 -8.12
N TYR A 342 17.26 -20.25 -7.69
CA TYR A 342 18.26 -19.19 -7.79
C TYR A 342 19.35 -19.55 -8.81
N TYR A 343 19.97 -18.52 -9.35
CA TYR A 343 21.02 -18.62 -10.35
C TYR A 343 22.18 -17.69 -10.04
N VAL A 344 23.37 -18.10 -10.46
CA VAL A 344 24.61 -17.39 -10.16
C VAL A 344 25.27 -16.96 -11.45
N VAL A 345 25.66 -15.69 -11.52
CA VAL A 345 26.57 -15.15 -12.53
C VAL A 345 27.92 -14.95 -11.86
N ALA A 346 28.96 -15.62 -12.35
CA ALA A 346 30.31 -15.49 -11.83
C ALA A 346 31.24 -14.95 -12.92
N LYS A 347 32.16 -14.04 -12.56
CA LYS A 347 33.12 -13.44 -13.48
C LYS A 347 34.56 -13.83 -13.17
N LYS A 348 35.33 -14.15 -14.22
CA LYS A 348 36.78 -14.33 -14.19
C LYS A 348 37.43 -13.23 -15.02
N GLY A 349 37.86 -12.16 -14.36
CA GLY A 349 38.20 -10.92 -15.07
C GLY A 349 36.95 -10.38 -15.77
N ASP A 350 37.02 -10.21 -17.09
CA ASP A 350 35.91 -9.68 -17.90
C ASP A 350 34.98 -10.78 -18.46
N ALA A 351 35.29 -12.06 -18.24
CA ALA A 351 34.49 -13.17 -18.75
C ALA A 351 33.47 -13.64 -17.70
N ALA A 352 32.18 -13.63 -18.04
CA ALA A 352 31.06 -14.10 -17.23
C ALA A 352 30.62 -15.52 -17.62
N GLY A 353 30.30 -16.33 -16.62
CA GLY A 353 29.62 -17.63 -16.74
C GLY A 353 28.34 -17.67 -15.90
N PHE A 354 27.43 -18.58 -16.24
CA PHE A 354 26.13 -18.74 -15.57
C PHE A 354 26.00 -20.14 -14.96
N PHE A 355 25.49 -20.23 -13.74
CA PHE A 355 25.44 -21.44 -12.93
C PHE A 355 24.09 -21.56 -12.20
N ASP A 356 23.69 -22.78 -11.89
CA ASP A 356 22.66 -23.01 -10.87
C ASP A 356 23.27 -23.01 -9.45
N VAL A 357 22.42 -23.07 -8.43
CA VAL A 357 22.85 -23.11 -7.01
C VAL A 357 23.68 -24.34 -6.62
N SER A 358 23.64 -25.41 -7.40
CA SER A 358 24.48 -26.60 -7.14
C SER A 358 25.92 -26.41 -7.61
N GLY A 359 26.20 -25.34 -8.36
CA GLY A 359 27.48 -25.10 -9.01
C GLY A 359 27.58 -25.69 -10.41
N LYS A 360 26.49 -26.25 -10.97
CA LYS A 360 26.50 -26.73 -12.35
C LYS A 360 26.56 -25.53 -13.29
N GLN A 361 27.57 -25.52 -14.15
CA GLN A 361 27.70 -24.50 -15.17
C GLN A 361 26.65 -24.70 -16.28
N LEU A 362 25.83 -23.69 -16.48
CA LEU A 362 24.77 -23.62 -17.49
C LEU A 362 25.23 -22.85 -18.73
N MET A 363 26.11 -21.85 -18.56
CA MET A 363 26.75 -21.14 -19.68
C MET A 363 28.26 -20.97 -19.45
N PRO A 364 29.10 -21.17 -20.49
CA PRO A 364 30.56 -21.05 -20.39
C PRO A 364 31.02 -19.61 -20.12
N TYR A 365 32.28 -19.44 -19.73
CA TYR A 365 32.97 -18.14 -19.61
C TYR A 365 33.27 -17.52 -20.98
N GLY A 366 32.23 -17.26 -21.77
CA GLY A 366 32.33 -16.76 -23.14
C GLY A 366 31.68 -15.39 -23.38
N TYR A 367 31.17 -14.77 -22.32
CA TYR A 367 30.36 -13.55 -22.37
C TYR A 367 31.02 -12.44 -21.56
N THR A 368 30.89 -11.19 -21.99
CA THR A 368 31.35 -10.02 -21.24
C THR A 368 30.47 -9.76 -20.01
N ASP A 369 29.17 -10.05 -20.13
CA ASP A 369 28.26 -10.06 -19.00
C ASP A 369 27.05 -10.98 -19.20
N ILE A 370 26.35 -11.30 -18.12
CA ILE A 370 25.08 -12.03 -18.16
C ILE A 370 24.09 -11.40 -17.18
N GLY A 371 22.93 -11.00 -17.70
CA GLY A 371 21.79 -10.49 -16.92
C GLY A 371 20.66 -11.50 -16.79
N VAL A 372 19.74 -11.28 -15.85
CA VAL A 372 18.47 -12.01 -15.72
C VAL A 372 17.36 -10.97 -15.60
N LEU A 373 16.52 -10.82 -16.62
CA LEU A 373 15.63 -9.66 -16.77
C LEU A 373 14.22 -10.07 -17.21
N PRO A 374 13.18 -9.38 -16.74
CA PRO A 374 11.83 -9.54 -17.27
C PRO A 374 11.71 -8.92 -18.67
N ILE A 375 11.19 -9.69 -19.62
CA ILE A 375 10.84 -9.28 -20.98
C ILE A 375 9.38 -9.69 -21.22
N ASN A 376 8.52 -8.72 -21.54
CA ASN A 376 7.06 -8.85 -21.57
C ASN A 376 6.53 -9.34 -20.20
N ASP A 377 5.98 -10.56 -20.13
CA ASP A 377 5.48 -11.17 -18.89
C ASP A 377 6.32 -12.37 -18.43
N LYS A 378 7.51 -12.60 -19.02
CA LYS A 378 8.42 -13.71 -18.67
C LYS A 378 9.81 -13.20 -18.32
N VAL A 379 10.62 -14.04 -17.68
CA VAL A 379 11.99 -13.71 -17.29
C VAL A 379 12.96 -14.59 -18.08
N TYR A 380 14.04 -13.97 -18.56
CA TYR A 380 15.03 -14.62 -19.41
C TYR A 380 16.45 -14.32 -18.94
N VAL A 381 17.39 -15.16 -19.37
CA VAL A 381 18.83 -14.94 -19.22
C VAL A 381 19.31 -14.16 -20.44
N VAL A 382 20.01 -13.05 -20.23
CA VAL A 382 20.45 -12.12 -21.27
C VAL A 382 21.98 -12.12 -21.32
N PRO A 383 22.60 -13.03 -22.12
CA PRO A 383 24.04 -13.01 -22.33
C PRO A 383 24.46 -11.82 -23.20
N VAL A 384 25.56 -11.19 -22.82
CA VAL A 384 26.17 -10.05 -23.51
C VAL A 384 27.61 -10.38 -23.88
N LYS A 385 27.98 -10.16 -25.14
CA LYS A 385 29.34 -10.32 -25.64
C LYS A 385 29.66 -9.18 -26.61
N ASP A 386 30.77 -8.49 -26.40
CA ASP A 386 31.24 -7.41 -27.28
C ASP A 386 30.17 -6.33 -27.54
N ALA A 387 29.48 -5.91 -26.47
CA ALA A 387 28.33 -4.98 -26.48
C ALA A 387 27.07 -5.47 -27.24
N GLN A 388 27.06 -6.71 -27.72
CA GLN A 388 25.89 -7.34 -28.32
C GLN A 388 25.22 -8.28 -27.32
N CYS A 389 23.91 -8.39 -27.38
CA CYS A 389 23.08 -9.23 -26.53
C CYS A 389 22.31 -10.28 -27.32
N GLY A 390 21.90 -11.32 -26.61
CA GLY A 390 20.94 -12.33 -27.04
C GLY A 390 19.99 -12.67 -25.90
N VAL A 391 19.21 -13.74 -26.06
CA VAL A 391 18.27 -14.23 -25.05
C VAL A 391 18.43 -15.72 -24.92
N ALA A 392 18.49 -16.21 -23.69
CA ALA A 392 18.57 -17.62 -23.35
C ALA A 392 17.48 -17.99 -22.33
N ASP A 393 17.12 -19.26 -22.30
CA ASP A 393 16.37 -19.81 -21.18
C ASP A 393 17.28 -20.11 -19.97
N PHE A 394 16.69 -20.48 -18.84
CA PHE A 394 17.41 -20.81 -17.61
C PHE A 394 18.20 -22.13 -17.68
N SER A 395 18.14 -22.89 -18.77
CA SER A 395 19.06 -24.02 -19.00
C SER A 395 20.38 -23.56 -19.64
N GLY A 396 20.46 -22.30 -20.08
CA GLY A 396 21.58 -21.73 -20.82
C GLY A 396 21.45 -21.85 -22.34
N LYS A 397 20.32 -22.39 -22.84
CA LYS A 397 20.07 -22.52 -24.29
C LYS A 397 19.70 -21.16 -24.88
N LEU A 398 20.48 -20.71 -25.87
CA LEU A 398 20.16 -19.51 -26.64
C LEU A 398 18.86 -19.69 -27.42
N LEU A 399 17.91 -18.79 -27.17
CA LEU A 399 16.66 -18.61 -27.92
C LEU A 399 16.82 -17.52 -29.00
N ILE A 400 17.61 -16.49 -28.69
CA ILE A 400 18.02 -15.44 -29.62
C ILE A 400 19.56 -15.38 -29.61
N PRO A 401 20.22 -15.47 -30.77
CA PRO A 401 21.67 -15.42 -30.86
C PRO A 401 22.22 -14.06 -30.41
N VAL A 402 23.43 -14.06 -29.83
CA VAL A 402 24.12 -12.85 -29.37
C VAL A 402 24.69 -12.08 -30.57
N ARG A 403 23.89 -11.16 -31.12
CA ARG A 403 24.23 -10.36 -32.33
C ARG A 403 23.43 -9.07 -32.49
N PHE A 404 22.73 -8.64 -31.44
CA PHE A 404 21.86 -7.47 -31.42
C PHE A 404 22.37 -6.45 -30.42
N ASP A 405 22.24 -5.16 -30.70
CA ASP A 405 22.81 -4.11 -29.86
C ASP A 405 21.96 -3.85 -28.60
N GLY A 406 20.71 -4.32 -28.60
CA GLY A 406 19.79 -4.18 -27.47
C GLY A 406 18.50 -4.97 -27.63
N LEU A 407 17.69 -4.97 -26.56
CA LEU A 407 16.33 -5.50 -26.48
C LEU A 407 15.42 -4.37 -25.98
N ALA A 408 14.21 -4.23 -26.53
CA ALA A 408 13.26 -3.27 -25.97
C ALA A 408 12.67 -3.83 -24.67
N VAL A 409 12.86 -3.12 -23.55
CA VAL A 409 12.34 -3.48 -22.23
C VAL A 409 11.21 -2.53 -21.81
N LYS A 410 10.26 -3.05 -21.04
CA LYS A 410 8.95 -2.46 -20.67
C LYS A 410 8.99 -1.08 -19.97
N TYR A 411 10.17 -0.52 -19.70
CA TYR A 411 10.34 0.74 -18.96
C TYR A 411 11.21 1.74 -19.72
N GLY A 412 10.57 2.59 -20.52
CA GLY A 412 11.17 3.80 -21.10
C GLY A 412 11.49 3.70 -22.59
N MET A 413 10.81 4.53 -23.38
CA MET A 413 11.10 4.84 -24.80
C MET A 413 11.26 3.61 -25.71
N SER A 414 10.36 2.62 -25.60
CA SER A 414 10.34 1.53 -26.58
C SER A 414 9.64 1.99 -27.86
N ASN A 415 10.38 1.96 -28.96
CA ASN A 415 9.88 1.96 -30.34
C ASN A 415 9.11 0.65 -30.67
N TYR A 416 8.49 0.04 -29.67
CA TYR A 416 7.77 -1.23 -29.73
C TYR A 416 6.60 -1.20 -28.75
N ASP A 417 5.40 -1.50 -29.26
CA ASP A 417 4.14 -1.56 -28.52
C ASP A 417 3.43 -2.90 -28.81
N ASP A 418 3.24 -3.70 -27.75
CA ASP A 418 2.67 -5.04 -27.77
C ASP A 418 1.30 -5.16 -27.10
N ASP A 419 0.64 -4.05 -26.78
CA ASP A 419 -0.67 -4.05 -26.09
C ASP A 419 -1.75 -4.82 -26.88
N ALA A 420 -1.62 -4.85 -28.20
CA ALA A 420 -2.53 -5.54 -29.11
C ALA A 420 -2.02 -6.92 -29.61
N ALA A 421 -0.88 -7.42 -29.11
CA ALA A 421 -0.24 -8.67 -29.58
C ALA A 421 -1.02 -9.95 -29.20
N GLY A 422 -1.99 -9.86 -28.29
CA GLY A 422 -2.82 -10.98 -27.88
C GLY A 422 -2.09 -12.01 -26.99
N GLN A 423 -2.60 -13.24 -26.96
CA GLN A 423 -2.11 -14.30 -26.05
C GLN A 423 -0.70 -14.81 -26.39
N GLU A 424 -0.29 -14.68 -27.66
CA GLU A 424 1.02 -15.17 -28.15
C GLU A 424 2.15 -14.17 -27.92
N LYS A 425 1.91 -13.02 -27.28
CA LYS A 425 2.91 -11.94 -27.14
C LYS A 425 4.27 -12.39 -26.58
N ASN A 426 4.28 -13.37 -25.68
CA ASN A 426 5.51 -13.91 -25.08
C ASN A 426 6.36 -14.75 -26.05
N ASN A 427 5.87 -15.02 -27.25
CA ASN A 427 6.65 -15.64 -28.33
C ASN A 427 7.47 -14.60 -29.11
N PHE A 428 7.19 -13.30 -28.93
CA PHE A 428 7.81 -12.22 -29.69
C PHE A 428 8.64 -11.33 -28.78
N ILE A 429 9.92 -11.18 -29.12
CA ILE A 429 10.86 -10.31 -28.42
C ILE A 429 11.38 -9.28 -29.42
N SER A 430 11.26 -8.01 -29.05
CA SER A 430 11.81 -6.90 -29.81
C SER A 430 13.33 -6.85 -29.66
N VAL A 431 14.03 -6.73 -30.79
CA VAL A 431 15.50 -6.73 -30.89
C VAL A 431 15.97 -5.47 -31.62
N MET A 432 17.16 -4.98 -31.30
CA MET A 432 17.66 -3.71 -31.84
C MET A 432 18.99 -3.84 -32.58
N LYS A 433 19.18 -2.97 -33.57
CA LYS A 433 20.46 -2.62 -34.17
C LYS A 433 20.55 -1.10 -34.30
N GLY A 434 21.46 -0.47 -33.55
CA GLY A 434 21.43 0.96 -33.31
C GLY A 434 20.06 1.42 -32.80
N GLU A 435 19.50 2.46 -33.43
CA GLU A 435 18.15 2.99 -33.12
C GLU A 435 17.02 2.24 -33.84
N LYS A 436 17.33 1.18 -34.60
CA LYS A 436 16.35 0.44 -35.38
C LYS A 436 15.85 -0.78 -34.64
N THR A 437 14.56 -1.03 -34.76
CA THR A 437 13.81 -2.09 -34.08
C THR A 437 13.41 -3.18 -35.07
N GLY A 438 13.54 -4.43 -34.63
CA GLY A 438 13.10 -5.64 -35.30
C GLY A 438 12.34 -6.53 -34.33
N LEU A 439 11.79 -7.63 -34.83
CA LEU A 439 10.96 -8.54 -34.04
C LEU A 439 11.40 -9.98 -34.26
N PHE A 440 11.73 -10.66 -33.17
CA PHE A 440 12.16 -12.05 -33.17
C PHE A 440 11.07 -12.94 -32.58
N ASN A 441 10.74 -14.03 -33.26
CA ASN A 441 9.83 -15.05 -32.75
C ASN A 441 10.64 -16.21 -32.14
N ILE A 442 10.64 -16.33 -30.82
CA ILE A 442 11.39 -17.37 -30.10
C ILE A 442 10.77 -18.76 -30.20
N ALA A 443 9.48 -18.86 -30.55
CA ALA A 443 8.83 -20.15 -30.75
C ALA A 443 9.27 -20.80 -32.08
N THR A 444 9.50 -19.98 -33.12
CA THR A 444 10.00 -20.44 -34.42
C THR A 444 11.52 -20.32 -34.57
N GLY A 445 12.19 -19.55 -33.71
CA GLY A 445 13.62 -19.27 -33.81
C GLY A 445 13.98 -18.31 -34.95
N GLN A 446 13.04 -17.49 -35.43
CA GLN A 446 13.20 -16.64 -36.61
C GLN A 446 13.12 -15.15 -36.27
N LEU A 447 13.97 -14.35 -36.93
CA LEU A 447 13.81 -12.90 -36.99
C LEU A 447 12.71 -12.61 -38.01
N VAL A 448 11.47 -12.40 -37.55
CA VAL A 448 10.30 -12.23 -38.41
C VAL A 448 10.23 -10.80 -38.99
N ILE A 449 10.67 -9.79 -38.24
CA ILE A 449 10.85 -8.43 -38.77
C ILE A 449 12.32 -8.02 -38.62
N PRO A 450 13.02 -7.62 -39.69
CA PRO A 450 14.41 -7.16 -39.60
C PRO A 450 14.51 -5.87 -38.78
N ALA A 451 15.65 -5.66 -38.10
CA ALA A 451 15.92 -4.49 -37.28
C ALA A 451 16.28 -3.26 -38.15
N GLU A 452 15.30 -2.77 -38.90
CA GLU A 452 15.45 -1.68 -39.88
C GLU A 452 14.43 -0.55 -39.69
N TYR A 453 13.44 -0.75 -38.84
CA TYR A 453 12.31 0.16 -38.62
C TYR A 453 12.54 1.08 -37.41
N THR A 454 12.00 2.29 -37.45
CA THR A 454 12.01 3.20 -36.31
C THR A 454 10.97 2.83 -35.27
N GLU A 455 9.85 2.19 -35.63
CA GLU A 455 8.83 1.71 -34.68
C GLU A 455 8.16 0.43 -35.20
N ILE A 456 7.78 -0.46 -34.28
CA ILE A 456 6.94 -1.63 -34.55
C ILE A 456 5.77 -1.65 -33.56
N ARG A 457 4.54 -1.56 -34.04
CA ARG A 457 3.34 -1.57 -33.20
C ARG A 457 2.37 -2.68 -33.60
N TRP A 458 1.97 -3.50 -32.64
CA TRP A 458 0.87 -4.45 -32.86
C TRP A 458 -0.45 -3.69 -33.05
N GLN A 459 -1.16 -4.00 -34.12
CA GLN A 459 -2.48 -3.40 -34.41
C GLN A 459 -3.62 -4.30 -33.91
N ASN A 460 -3.35 -5.60 -33.92
CA ASN A 460 -4.14 -6.70 -33.36
C ASN A 460 -3.24 -7.95 -33.31
N ALA A 461 -3.76 -9.09 -32.85
CA ALA A 461 -2.97 -10.30 -32.65
C ALA A 461 -2.33 -10.90 -33.94
N ASP A 462 -2.69 -10.42 -35.12
CA ASP A 462 -2.21 -10.95 -36.40
C ASP A 462 -1.41 -9.95 -37.25
N MET A 463 -1.44 -8.64 -36.93
CA MET A 463 -0.86 -7.61 -37.79
C MET A 463 -0.04 -6.57 -37.04
N LEU A 464 1.04 -6.16 -37.69
CA LEU A 464 2.06 -5.23 -37.21
C LEU A 464 2.10 -4.02 -38.14
N ARG A 465 2.04 -2.84 -37.56
CA ARG A 465 2.39 -1.58 -38.22
C ARG A 465 3.88 -1.36 -38.03
N LEU A 466 4.59 -1.08 -39.12
CA LEU A 466 6.03 -0.84 -39.13
C LEU A 466 6.26 0.59 -39.62
N GLU A 467 7.08 1.35 -38.92
CA GLU A 467 7.36 2.74 -39.27
C GLU A 467 8.84 2.95 -39.57
N GLN A 468 9.13 3.84 -40.51
CA GLN A 468 10.47 4.27 -40.86
C GLN A 468 10.45 5.74 -41.26
N GLY A 469 10.69 6.63 -40.29
CA GLY A 469 10.50 8.07 -40.47
C GLY A 469 9.05 8.38 -40.89
N ASP A 470 8.85 9.16 -41.96
CA ASP A 470 7.53 9.51 -42.48
C ASP A 470 6.83 8.38 -43.26
N SER A 471 7.36 7.15 -43.24
CA SER A 471 6.83 6.04 -44.03
C SER A 471 6.29 4.93 -43.14
N THR A 472 5.17 4.32 -43.55
CA THR A 472 4.55 3.20 -42.84
C THR A 472 4.47 1.99 -43.76
N ALA A 473 4.57 0.79 -43.19
CA ALA A 473 4.28 -0.49 -43.82
C ALA A 473 3.35 -1.32 -42.92
N LEU A 474 2.75 -2.37 -43.47
CA LEU A 474 1.96 -3.33 -42.70
C LEU A 474 2.47 -4.75 -42.96
N ALA A 475 2.72 -5.50 -41.89
CA ALA A 475 3.09 -6.91 -41.96
C ALA A 475 2.10 -7.77 -41.16
N ASP A 476 2.05 -9.06 -41.45
CA ASP A 476 1.46 -10.02 -40.50
C ASP A 476 2.48 -10.46 -39.44
N LYS A 477 2.01 -11.19 -38.43
CA LYS A 477 2.84 -11.74 -37.33
C LYS A 477 3.94 -12.69 -37.77
N THR A 478 3.92 -13.19 -39.01
CA THR A 478 4.98 -14.04 -39.58
C THR A 478 6.09 -13.22 -40.22
N GLY A 479 5.89 -11.91 -40.36
CA GLY A 479 6.83 -11.01 -41.02
C GLY A 479 6.52 -10.74 -42.49
N LYS A 480 5.48 -11.36 -43.04
CA LYS A 480 5.11 -11.16 -44.44
C LYS A 480 4.53 -9.76 -44.59
N ILE A 481 5.16 -8.98 -45.47
CA ILE A 481 4.71 -7.63 -45.81
C ILE A 481 3.38 -7.72 -46.57
N ILE A 482 2.32 -7.20 -45.95
CA ILE A 482 0.99 -7.06 -46.53
C ILE A 482 0.91 -5.78 -47.37
N ARG A 483 1.50 -4.68 -46.87
CA ARG A 483 1.62 -3.41 -47.58
C ARG A 483 3.05 -2.89 -47.49
N PRO A 484 3.65 -2.51 -48.64
CA PRO A 484 5.03 -2.04 -48.66
C PRO A 484 5.17 -0.68 -47.96
N LEU A 485 6.40 -0.40 -47.55
CA LEU A 485 6.77 0.88 -46.97
C LEU A 485 6.45 2.03 -47.93
N THR A 486 5.53 2.91 -47.52
CA THR A 486 5.00 3.99 -48.35
C THR A 486 5.13 5.31 -47.60
N ARG A 487 5.78 6.32 -48.23
CA ARG A 487 5.94 7.65 -47.66
C ARG A 487 4.57 8.32 -47.49
N TYR A 488 4.30 8.84 -46.30
CA TYR A 488 3.00 9.32 -45.87
C TYR A 488 1.88 8.27 -45.96
N GLY A 489 2.19 7.00 -46.23
CA GLY A 489 1.19 5.94 -46.16
C GLY A 489 0.73 5.79 -44.72
N ALA A 490 -0.58 5.84 -44.46
CA ALA A 490 -1.14 5.51 -43.17
C ALA A 490 -1.96 4.22 -43.30
N PHE A 491 -1.45 3.14 -42.72
CA PHE A 491 -2.10 1.83 -42.68
C PHE A 491 -2.54 1.53 -41.24
N ASP A 492 -3.85 1.45 -41.01
CA ASP A 492 -4.42 1.06 -39.72
C ASP A 492 -5.15 -0.27 -39.87
N ALA A 493 -4.76 -1.27 -39.09
CA ALA A 493 -5.31 -2.62 -39.19
C ALA A 493 -6.54 -2.75 -38.27
N VAL A 494 -7.72 -2.51 -38.85
CA VAL A 494 -8.99 -2.39 -38.11
C VAL A 494 -9.69 -3.70 -37.80
N SER A 495 -9.25 -4.81 -38.41
CA SER A 495 -9.61 -6.19 -38.06
C SER A 495 -8.54 -7.14 -38.60
N PRO A 496 -8.55 -8.44 -38.26
CA PRO A 496 -7.60 -9.41 -38.84
C PRO A 496 -7.63 -9.53 -40.37
N GLN A 497 -8.63 -8.96 -41.07
CA GLN A 497 -8.79 -9.08 -42.52
C GLN A 497 -8.89 -7.73 -43.25
N LEU A 498 -9.06 -6.64 -42.51
CA LEU A 498 -9.41 -5.33 -43.06
C LEU A 498 -8.40 -4.27 -42.63
N ILE A 499 -8.09 -3.40 -43.58
CA ILE A 499 -7.08 -2.35 -43.44
C ILE A 499 -7.72 -1.04 -43.88
N VAL A 500 -7.48 0.01 -43.10
CA VAL A 500 -7.74 1.38 -43.52
C VAL A 500 -6.44 1.92 -44.10
N GLU A 501 -6.48 2.32 -45.36
CA GLU A 501 -5.34 2.88 -46.09
C GLU A 501 -5.64 4.33 -46.45
N ARG A 502 -4.75 5.26 -46.08
CA ARG A 502 -4.81 6.66 -46.53
C ARG A 502 -3.76 6.90 -47.59
N ARG A 503 -4.19 7.45 -48.72
CA ARG A 503 -3.33 7.86 -49.83
C ARG A 503 -3.42 9.38 -49.95
N TYR A 504 -2.28 10.05 -49.92
CA TYR A 504 -2.19 11.50 -50.13
C TYR A 504 -1.80 11.76 -51.58
N THR A 505 -2.65 12.47 -52.32
CA THR A 505 -2.32 13.03 -53.65
C THR A 505 -2.48 14.54 -53.60
N ASP A 506 -1.61 15.28 -54.29
CA ASP A 506 -1.44 16.74 -54.20
C ASP A 506 -2.77 17.52 -54.12
N ASP A 507 -3.11 17.95 -52.89
CA ASP A 507 -4.30 18.69 -52.43
C ASP A 507 -5.61 17.92 -52.18
N ASN A 508 -5.69 16.60 -52.37
CA ASN A 508 -6.83 15.77 -51.94
C ASN A 508 -6.38 14.36 -51.53
N GLY A 509 -6.49 14.03 -50.24
CA GLY A 509 -6.33 12.65 -49.77
C GLY A 509 -7.45 11.73 -50.30
N VAL A 510 -7.28 10.42 -50.14
CA VAL A 510 -8.37 9.44 -50.18
C VAL A 510 -8.11 8.41 -49.10
N THR A 511 -9.16 8.04 -48.37
CA THR A 511 -9.12 6.95 -47.39
C THR A 511 -9.95 5.77 -47.88
N LEU A 512 -9.36 4.58 -47.81
CA LEU A 512 -9.89 3.34 -48.34
C LEU A 512 -10.06 2.33 -47.21
N LEU A 513 -11.19 1.63 -47.18
CA LEU A 513 -11.29 0.35 -46.50
C LEU A 513 -11.00 -0.74 -47.53
N ILE A 514 -9.97 -1.54 -47.28
CA ILE A 514 -9.53 -2.60 -48.17
C ILE A 514 -9.40 -3.91 -47.41
N ASN A 515 -9.50 -5.03 -48.12
CA ASN A 515 -9.09 -6.31 -47.55
C ASN A 515 -7.58 -6.55 -47.72
N LYS A 516 -7.06 -7.62 -47.11
CA LYS A 516 -5.63 -8.00 -47.23
C LYS A 516 -5.14 -8.13 -48.68
N ALA A 517 -5.99 -8.58 -49.61
CA ALA A 517 -5.66 -8.69 -51.04
C ALA A 517 -5.60 -7.33 -51.78
N GLY A 518 -6.01 -6.23 -51.13
CA GLY A 518 -6.01 -4.89 -51.72
C GLY A 518 -7.28 -4.55 -52.48
N GLN A 519 -8.30 -5.41 -52.43
CA GLN A 519 -9.61 -5.09 -52.99
C GLN A 519 -10.23 -3.96 -52.17
N ILE A 520 -10.64 -2.90 -52.85
CA ILE A 520 -11.31 -1.75 -52.26
C ILE A 520 -12.74 -2.15 -51.94
N LEU A 521 -13.10 -2.11 -50.66
CA LEU A 521 -14.44 -2.38 -50.18
C LEU A 521 -15.22 -1.06 -50.00
N TYR A 522 -14.53 0.02 -49.65
CA TYR A 522 -15.11 1.36 -49.51
C TYR A 522 -14.05 2.44 -49.74
N GLN A 523 -14.46 3.61 -50.26
CA GLN A 523 -13.59 4.77 -50.44
C GLN A 523 -14.27 6.08 -50.02
N ASN A 524 -13.50 7.02 -49.47
CA ASN A 524 -13.95 8.37 -49.14
C ASN A 524 -12.81 9.39 -49.31
N LYS A 525 -13.14 10.65 -49.63
CA LYS A 525 -12.16 11.73 -49.91
C LYS A 525 -11.32 12.10 -48.67
N SER A 526 -11.89 12.16 -47.48
CA SER A 526 -11.10 12.42 -46.27
C SER A 526 -11.65 11.62 -45.10
N TRP A 527 -10.75 11.10 -44.26
CA TRP A 527 -11.06 10.57 -42.91
C TRP A 527 -10.36 11.46 -41.88
N GLU A 528 -11.03 12.52 -41.43
CA GLU A 528 -10.50 13.42 -40.39
C GLU A 528 -10.89 12.93 -38.99
N PHE A 529 -9.93 12.93 -38.06
CA PHE A 529 -10.20 12.53 -36.68
C PHE A 529 -10.55 13.77 -35.83
N THR A 530 -11.80 14.21 -35.87
CA THR A 530 -12.26 15.21 -34.90
C THR A 530 -12.60 14.54 -33.57
N ALA A 531 -12.07 15.11 -32.48
CA ALA A 531 -12.37 14.68 -31.12
C ALA A 531 -13.58 15.46 -30.60
N SER A 532 -14.77 14.86 -30.63
CA SER A 532 -15.93 15.33 -29.87
C SER A 532 -15.93 14.68 -28.48
N SER A 533 -16.40 15.41 -27.46
CA SER A 533 -16.57 14.89 -26.10
C SER A 533 -17.47 13.65 -26.05
N TYR A 534 -18.36 13.47 -27.03
CA TYR A 534 -19.26 12.32 -27.13
C TYR A 534 -18.65 11.10 -27.85
N ASN A 535 -17.57 11.28 -28.63
CA ASN A 535 -17.13 10.28 -29.60
C ASN A 535 -16.78 8.92 -28.97
N ARG A 536 -16.20 8.92 -27.77
CA ARG A 536 -15.81 7.70 -27.04
C ARG A 536 -16.37 7.66 -25.62
N LEU A 537 -17.52 8.31 -25.40
CA LEU A 537 -18.11 8.43 -24.06
C LEU A 537 -18.50 7.06 -23.47
N LEU A 538 -19.02 6.16 -24.31
CA LEU A 538 -19.38 4.79 -23.93
C LEU A 538 -18.18 3.82 -23.95
N VAL A 539 -17.02 4.23 -24.48
CA VAL A 539 -15.83 3.37 -24.56
C VAL A 539 -15.14 3.33 -23.17
N PRO A 540 -14.78 2.14 -22.65
CA PRO A 540 -13.97 2.03 -21.44
C PRO A 540 -12.62 2.74 -21.58
N ASP A 541 -12.09 3.31 -20.50
CA ASP A 541 -10.88 4.15 -20.59
C ASP A 541 -9.64 3.38 -21.07
N PHE A 542 -9.51 2.11 -20.67
CA PHE A 542 -8.41 1.24 -21.12
C PHE A 542 -8.48 0.92 -22.62
N ASP A 543 -9.64 1.07 -23.26
CA ASP A 543 -9.83 0.84 -24.70
C ASP A 543 -9.60 2.12 -25.53
N LYS A 544 -9.57 3.29 -24.89
CA LYS A 544 -9.44 4.57 -25.61
C LYS A 544 -8.08 4.77 -26.26
N THR A 545 -7.03 4.10 -25.78
CA THR A 545 -5.66 4.18 -26.33
C THR A 545 -5.40 3.16 -27.43
N ARG A 546 -6.30 2.19 -27.63
CA ARG A 546 -6.13 1.11 -28.62
C ARG A 546 -6.20 1.64 -30.06
N PRO A 547 -5.53 0.96 -31.02
CA PRO A 547 -5.66 1.24 -32.45
C PRO A 547 -7.11 1.26 -32.93
N LEU A 548 -7.35 1.89 -34.07
CA LEU A 548 -8.67 1.93 -34.71
C LEU A 548 -9.18 0.51 -34.97
N GLN A 549 -10.42 0.20 -34.57
CA GLN A 549 -11.02 -1.13 -34.75
C GLN A 549 -12.52 -1.03 -35.06
N PHE A 550 -13.08 -2.07 -35.68
CA PHE A 550 -14.52 -2.24 -35.77
C PHE A 550 -15.11 -2.47 -34.37
N ASN A 551 -16.02 -1.60 -33.95
CA ASN A 551 -16.75 -1.78 -32.71
C ASN A 551 -18.21 -2.08 -33.03
N SER A 552 -18.71 -3.19 -32.48
CA SER A 552 -20.09 -3.63 -32.72
C SER A 552 -20.41 -3.84 -34.21
N GLY A 553 -19.41 -4.28 -34.99
CA GLY A 553 -19.55 -4.55 -36.43
C GLY A 553 -19.48 -3.32 -37.33
N LEU A 554 -19.35 -2.11 -36.78
CA LEU A 554 -19.27 -0.86 -37.53
C LEU A 554 -17.95 -0.13 -37.27
N LEU A 555 -17.47 0.56 -38.30
CA LEU A 555 -16.33 1.45 -38.23
C LEU A 555 -16.75 2.83 -38.74
N LYS A 556 -16.51 3.87 -37.94
CA LYS A 556 -16.93 5.23 -38.27
C LYS A 556 -16.11 5.80 -39.43
N VAL A 557 -16.79 6.30 -40.45
CA VAL A 557 -16.27 7.06 -41.59
C VAL A 557 -16.33 8.54 -41.22
N ARG A 558 -15.20 9.24 -41.18
CA ARG A 558 -15.16 10.64 -40.72
C ARG A 558 -14.89 11.60 -41.87
N ALA A 559 -15.92 11.94 -42.64
CA ALA A 559 -15.77 12.77 -43.85
C ALA A 559 -16.31 14.20 -43.66
N ASP A 560 -15.70 15.17 -44.37
CA ASP A 560 -15.98 16.62 -44.29
C ASP A 560 -17.46 17.01 -44.46
N ALA A 561 -18.25 16.18 -45.14
CA ALA A 561 -19.65 16.48 -45.47
C ALA A 561 -20.68 15.75 -44.61
N ARG A 562 -20.33 14.64 -43.93
CA ARG A 562 -21.27 13.82 -43.13
C ARG A 562 -20.57 13.07 -42.00
N GLU A 563 -20.78 13.52 -40.76
CA GLU A 563 -20.16 12.93 -39.55
C GLU A 563 -20.80 11.59 -39.08
N ASN A 564 -21.87 11.13 -39.75
CA ASN A 564 -22.72 10.01 -39.31
C ASN A 564 -22.69 8.80 -40.27
N GLN A 565 -21.56 8.64 -40.94
CA GLN A 565 -21.31 7.51 -41.84
C GLN A 565 -20.50 6.43 -41.13
N PHE A 566 -20.87 5.18 -41.37
CA PHE A 566 -20.16 4.02 -40.89
C PHE A 566 -20.04 3.02 -42.02
N VAL A 567 -19.06 2.15 -41.95
CA VAL A 567 -18.95 0.99 -42.83
C VAL A 567 -19.02 -0.26 -41.98
N ASP A 568 -19.69 -1.29 -42.48
CA ASP A 568 -19.56 -2.62 -41.91
C ASP A 568 -18.31 -3.33 -42.46
N SER A 569 -18.06 -4.55 -41.98
CA SER A 569 -16.90 -5.35 -42.39
C SER A 569 -16.90 -5.77 -43.87
N THR A 570 -18.01 -5.62 -44.59
CA THR A 570 -18.10 -5.86 -46.03
C THR A 570 -17.82 -4.60 -46.85
N GLY A 571 -17.65 -3.44 -46.20
CA GLY A 571 -17.54 -2.13 -46.84
C GLY A 571 -18.88 -1.50 -47.20
N LYS A 572 -20.00 -2.12 -46.81
CA LYS A 572 -21.31 -1.54 -47.03
C LYS A 572 -21.46 -0.30 -46.16
N LEU A 573 -21.79 0.81 -46.80
CA LEU A 573 -22.07 2.07 -46.13
C LEU A 573 -23.36 1.97 -45.32
N VAL A 574 -23.28 2.31 -44.04
CA VAL A 574 -24.40 2.47 -43.11
C VAL A 574 -24.44 3.94 -42.70
N VAL A 575 -25.52 4.62 -43.06
CA VAL A 575 -25.66 6.06 -42.80
C VAL A 575 -26.75 6.31 -41.77
N PHE A 576 -26.46 7.18 -40.81
CA PHE A 576 -27.34 7.59 -39.72
C PHE A 576 -27.81 9.05 -39.95
N ASP A 577 -28.34 9.34 -41.14
CA ASP A 577 -28.74 10.69 -41.60
C ASP A 577 -29.90 11.29 -40.77
N GLU A 578 -30.66 10.45 -40.05
CA GLU A 578 -31.70 10.91 -39.11
C GLU A 578 -31.16 11.63 -37.85
N TYR A 579 -29.84 11.61 -37.65
CA TYR A 579 -29.14 12.25 -36.52
C TYR A 579 -28.20 13.37 -37.01
N SER A 580 -27.94 14.36 -36.17
CA SER A 580 -26.91 15.38 -36.44
C SER A 580 -25.52 14.88 -36.09
N TYR A 581 -25.38 13.99 -35.09
CA TYR A 581 -24.12 13.35 -34.72
C TYR A 581 -24.35 11.93 -34.16
N VAL A 582 -23.44 10.99 -34.42
CA VAL A 582 -23.38 9.66 -33.81
C VAL A 582 -21.93 9.34 -33.41
N GLY A 583 -21.67 9.03 -32.15
CA GLY A 583 -20.33 8.65 -31.63
C GLY A 583 -19.85 7.27 -32.09
N ASP A 584 -18.67 6.86 -31.61
CA ASP A 584 -18.19 5.48 -31.83
C ASP A 584 -19.11 4.50 -31.08
N PHE A 585 -19.45 3.40 -31.73
CA PHE A 585 -20.19 2.33 -31.08
C PHE A 585 -19.29 1.63 -30.04
N SER A 586 -19.87 1.21 -28.93
CA SER A 586 -19.27 0.32 -27.93
C SER A 586 -20.38 -0.55 -27.34
N ASN A 587 -20.15 -1.86 -27.23
CA ASN A 587 -21.16 -2.81 -26.75
C ASN A 587 -22.54 -2.69 -27.44
N GLY A 588 -22.56 -2.41 -28.74
CA GLY A 588 -23.77 -2.26 -29.54
C GLY A 588 -24.47 -0.90 -29.43
N LEU A 589 -23.92 0.04 -28.66
CA LEU A 589 -24.53 1.35 -28.36
C LEU A 589 -23.64 2.51 -28.78
N ALA A 590 -24.26 3.63 -29.16
CA ALA A 590 -23.58 4.89 -29.43
C ALA A 590 -24.38 6.07 -28.86
N VAL A 591 -23.67 7.12 -28.44
CA VAL A 591 -24.27 8.43 -28.17
C VAL A 591 -24.68 9.05 -29.49
N ALA A 592 -25.89 9.59 -29.58
CA ALA A 592 -26.40 10.27 -30.77
C ALA A 592 -27.06 11.61 -30.43
N LEU A 593 -26.95 12.58 -31.34
CA LEU A 593 -27.60 13.88 -31.26
C LEU A 593 -28.65 14.02 -32.36
N ASN A 594 -29.80 14.60 -32.05
CA ASN A 594 -30.80 14.98 -33.06
C ASN A 594 -30.44 16.34 -33.72
N GLN A 595 -31.25 16.82 -34.66
CA GLN A 595 -31.01 18.09 -35.36
C GLN A 595 -31.02 19.33 -34.45
N GLU A 596 -31.65 19.23 -33.28
CA GLU A 596 -31.68 20.27 -32.24
C GLU A 596 -30.54 20.11 -31.21
N LYS A 597 -29.57 19.22 -31.50
CA LYS A 597 -28.43 18.86 -30.62
C LYS A 597 -28.83 18.22 -29.29
N ARG A 598 -30.04 17.65 -29.18
CA ARG A 598 -30.45 16.86 -28.01
C ARG A 598 -29.79 15.49 -28.04
N VAL A 599 -29.24 15.07 -26.90
CA VAL A 599 -28.44 13.85 -26.73
C VAL A 599 -29.32 12.66 -26.35
N GLY A 600 -28.98 11.47 -26.85
CA GLY A 600 -29.58 10.19 -26.47
C GLY A 600 -28.65 9.03 -26.81
N ILE A 601 -29.17 7.81 -26.71
CA ILE A 601 -28.44 6.57 -27.02
C ILE A 601 -29.20 5.78 -28.06
N ILE A 602 -28.48 5.32 -29.07
CA ILE A 602 -29.01 4.46 -30.12
C ILE A 602 -28.22 3.16 -30.16
N ASN A 603 -28.81 2.13 -30.76
CA ASN A 603 -28.08 0.92 -31.09
C ASN A 603 -27.68 0.88 -32.58
N VAL A 604 -26.88 -0.13 -32.93
CA VAL A 604 -26.41 -0.37 -34.31
C VAL A 604 -27.52 -0.51 -35.36
N ASN A 605 -28.75 -0.86 -34.95
CA ASN A 605 -29.93 -0.98 -35.81
C ASN A 605 -30.75 0.31 -35.87
N LYS A 606 -30.19 1.46 -35.48
CA LYS A 606 -30.85 2.78 -35.41
C LYS A 606 -32.00 2.87 -34.42
N LYS A 607 -32.23 1.84 -33.60
CA LYS A 607 -33.26 1.89 -32.57
C LYS A 607 -32.78 2.80 -31.44
N VAL A 608 -33.62 3.76 -31.09
CA VAL A 608 -33.42 4.61 -29.92
C VAL A 608 -33.53 3.75 -28.65
N VAL A 609 -32.42 3.65 -27.91
CA VAL A 609 -32.32 2.95 -26.62
C VAL A 609 -32.60 3.92 -25.49
N TYR A 610 -32.07 5.14 -25.58
CA TYR A 610 -32.41 6.26 -24.72
C TYR A 610 -32.89 7.45 -25.57
N PRO A 611 -34.07 8.04 -25.32
CA PRO A 611 -34.61 9.13 -26.12
C PRO A 611 -33.65 10.30 -26.31
N LEU A 612 -33.61 10.89 -27.52
CA LEU A 612 -32.78 12.05 -27.85
C LEU A 612 -33.42 13.34 -27.34
N VAL A 613 -33.47 13.48 -26.02
CA VAL A 613 -34.16 14.58 -25.32
C VAL A 613 -33.26 15.30 -24.31
N LEU A 614 -32.08 14.76 -24.03
CA LEU A 614 -31.15 15.29 -23.03
C LEU A 614 -30.44 16.54 -23.53
N ASP A 615 -30.16 17.45 -22.62
CA ASP A 615 -29.36 18.63 -22.88
C ASP A 615 -27.87 18.27 -22.98
N ASP A 616 -27.39 17.29 -22.19
CA ASP A 616 -25.99 16.85 -22.20
C ASP A 616 -25.76 15.45 -21.60
N MET A 617 -24.62 14.85 -21.93
CA MET A 617 -24.06 13.65 -21.30
C MET A 617 -22.54 13.80 -21.08
N ALA A 618 -22.05 13.50 -19.88
CA ALA A 618 -20.63 13.63 -19.53
C ALA A 618 -20.14 12.46 -18.65
N PRO A 619 -18.82 12.15 -18.63
CA PRO A 619 -18.30 11.14 -17.71
C PRO A 619 -18.55 11.51 -16.25
N ALA A 620 -19.06 10.57 -15.46
CA ALA A 620 -19.19 10.70 -14.00
C ALA A 620 -18.08 9.93 -13.27
N ASP A 621 -17.74 8.73 -13.77
CA ASP A 621 -16.52 7.98 -13.43
C ASP A 621 -16.17 6.97 -14.56
N ASN A 622 -15.29 6.00 -14.29
CA ASN A 622 -14.86 5.01 -15.28
C ASN A 622 -16.03 4.17 -15.87
N GLU A 623 -17.11 3.98 -15.12
CA GLU A 623 -18.23 3.09 -15.47
C GLU A 623 -19.56 3.85 -15.68
N LEU A 624 -19.65 5.08 -15.19
CA LEU A 624 -20.87 5.88 -15.16
C LEU A 624 -20.79 7.15 -16.00
N ILE A 625 -21.93 7.50 -16.59
CA ILE A 625 -22.19 8.70 -17.37
C ILE A 625 -23.28 9.51 -16.65
N GLN A 626 -23.02 10.79 -16.46
CA GLN A 626 -24.01 11.75 -16.00
C GLN A 626 -24.88 12.21 -17.18
N MET A 627 -26.20 12.14 -17.00
CA MET A 627 -27.19 12.64 -17.95
C MET A 627 -27.79 13.94 -17.43
N LYS A 628 -28.08 14.90 -18.31
CA LYS A 628 -28.71 16.19 -17.94
C LYS A 628 -29.88 16.53 -18.84
N GLN A 629 -31.00 16.96 -18.27
CA GLN A 629 -32.18 17.45 -19.00
C GLN A 629 -32.99 18.42 -18.14
N GLY A 630 -33.31 19.60 -18.67
CA GLY A 630 -34.20 20.57 -18.01
C GLY A 630 -33.73 21.01 -16.63
N GLY A 631 -32.41 21.06 -16.41
CA GLY A 631 -31.81 21.36 -15.10
C GLY A 631 -31.84 20.21 -14.10
N LYS A 632 -32.32 19.02 -14.50
CA LYS A 632 -32.22 17.79 -13.72
C LYS A 632 -31.08 16.90 -14.23
N VAL A 633 -30.51 16.12 -13.33
CA VAL A 633 -29.41 15.19 -13.58
C VAL A 633 -29.75 13.77 -13.13
N GLY A 634 -29.15 12.79 -13.80
CA GLY A 634 -29.26 11.36 -13.51
C GLY A 634 -27.95 10.64 -13.86
N LEU A 635 -27.87 9.35 -13.55
CA LEU A 635 -26.71 8.51 -13.85
C LEU A 635 -27.10 7.31 -14.70
N LEU A 636 -26.26 6.99 -15.68
CA LEU A 636 -26.42 5.87 -16.58
C LEU A 636 -25.10 5.09 -16.64
N ARG A 637 -25.18 3.78 -16.71
CA ARG A 637 -24.00 2.92 -16.93
C ARG A 637 -23.62 2.93 -18.41
N LYS A 638 -22.35 2.70 -18.73
CA LYS A 638 -21.86 2.62 -20.13
C LYS A 638 -22.54 1.52 -20.98
N ASP A 639 -23.25 0.58 -20.36
CA ASP A 639 -24.11 -0.41 -21.04
C ASP A 639 -25.52 0.11 -21.40
N GLY A 640 -25.81 1.39 -21.13
CA GLY A 640 -27.10 2.02 -21.42
C GLY A 640 -28.15 1.86 -20.32
N THR A 641 -27.87 1.13 -19.23
CA THR A 641 -28.83 0.99 -18.12
C THR A 641 -28.87 2.25 -17.25
N VAL A 642 -30.09 2.73 -16.95
CA VAL A 642 -30.28 3.87 -16.05
C VAL A 642 -30.02 3.41 -14.62
N LEU A 643 -29.04 4.01 -13.95
CA LEU A 643 -28.77 3.80 -12.54
C LEU A 643 -29.60 4.76 -11.67
N LEU A 644 -29.57 6.05 -11.99
CA LEU A 644 -30.38 7.08 -11.34
C LEU A 644 -31.18 7.86 -12.39
N PRO A 645 -32.51 8.01 -12.22
CA PRO A 645 -33.34 8.76 -13.15
C PRO A 645 -33.05 10.27 -13.08
N LEU A 646 -33.55 11.04 -14.06
CA LEU A 646 -33.43 12.51 -14.16
C LEU A 646 -34.36 13.22 -13.17
N GLU A 647 -34.15 13.02 -11.87
CA GLU A 647 -34.98 13.60 -10.81
C GLU A 647 -34.19 14.52 -9.87
N TYR A 648 -32.86 14.51 -9.96
CA TYR A 648 -31.97 15.23 -9.06
C TYR A 648 -31.56 16.58 -9.66
N GLU A 649 -31.30 17.56 -8.82
CA GLU A 649 -30.72 18.86 -9.21
C GLU A 649 -29.20 18.79 -9.34
N ASP A 650 -28.55 17.93 -8.54
CA ASP A 650 -27.11 17.71 -8.53
C ASP A 650 -26.78 16.29 -8.07
N ILE A 651 -25.70 15.71 -8.61
CA ILE A 651 -25.14 14.41 -8.20
C ILE A 651 -23.62 14.55 -8.19
N SER A 652 -22.98 14.32 -7.04
CA SER A 652 -21.53 14.44 -6.88
C SER A 652 -20.95 13.21 -6.18
N LYS A 653 -19.86 12.66 -6.72
CA LYS A 653 -19.14 11.53 -6.13
C LYS A 653 -18.26 12.01 -4.98
N ILE A 654 -18.29 11.28 -3.86
CA ILE A 654 -17.35 11.50 -2.77
C ILE A 654 -16.02 10.84 -3.17
N TYR A 655 -14.95 11.65 -3.26
CA TYR A 655 -13.60 11.22 -3.66
C TYR A 655 -13.11 10.00 -2.86
N ASP A 656 -12.41 9.08 -3.52
CA ASP A 656 -11.93 7.80 -2.96
C ASP A 656 -13.01 6.88 -2.34
N THR A 657 -14.28 7.11 -2.65
CA THR A 657 -15.38 6.24 -2.20
C THR A 657 -16.30 5.83 -3.34
N SER A 658 -17.20 4.90 -3.03
CA SER A 658 -18.31 4.49 -3.90
C SER A 658 -19.63 5.20 -3.56
N LEU A 659 -19.56 6.35 -2.89
CA LEU A 659 -20.71 7.11 -2.39
C LEU A 659 -20.97 8.35 -3.24
N TYR A 660 -22.25 8.72 -3.35
CA TYR A 660 -22.72 9.87 -4.11
C TYR A 660 -23.62 10.74 -3.23
N ILE A 661 -23.35 12.04 -3.20
CA ILE A 661 -24.25 13.05 -2.64
C ILE A 661 -25.20 13.46 -3.75
N VAL A 662 -26.51 13.45 -3.45
CA VAL A 662 -27.55 13.81 -4.41
C VAL A 662 -28.40 14.95 -3.86
N THR A 663 -28.82 15.87 -4.72
CA THR A 663 -29.70 16.99 -4.35
C THR A 663 -31.07 16.82 -5.03
N ARG A 664 -32.16 16.87 -4.27
CA ARG A 664 -33.54 16.81 -4.77
C ARG A 664 -34.41 17.79 -4.00
N ASN A 665 -35.13 18.67 -4.71
CA ASN A 665 -35.99 19.70 -4.10
C ASN A 665 -35.21 20.61 -3.13
N GLY A 666 -33.97 20.98 -3.48
CA GLY A 666 -33.08 21.79 -2.64
C GLY A 666 -32.51 21.09 -1.40
N LYS A 667 -32.78 19.78 -1.21
CA LYS A 667 -32.29 19.00 -0.06
C LYS A 667 -31.30 17.93 -0.51
N LYS A 668 -30.26 17.69 0.28
CA LYS A 668 -29.21 16.69 0.05
C LYS A 668 -29.55 15.35 0.70
N GLY A 669 -29.11 14.28 0.04
CA GLY A 669 -29.13 12.88 0.48
C GLY A 669 -27.87 12.14 0.02
N VAL A 670 -27.74 10.87 0.37
CA VAL A 670 -26.57 10.04 0.02
C VAL A 670 -27.01 8.68 -0.51
N LEU A 671 -26.39 8.27 -1.62
CA LEU A 671 -26.58 6.96 -2.25
C LEU A 671 -25.23 6.23 -2.36
N ASN A 672 -25.25 4.89 -2.45
CA ASN A 672 -24.08 4.12 -2.83
C ASN A 672 -24.00 3.88 -4.35
N ALA A 673 -22.92 3.24 -4.84
CA ALA A 673 -22.72 2.95 -6.26
C ALA A 673 -23.76 1.98 -6.89
N ALA A 674 -24.56 1.29 -6.07
CA ALA A 674 -25.69 0.49 -6.54
C ALA A 674 -26.98 1.32 -6.65
N GLY A 675 -26.96 2.61 -6.28
CA GLY A 675 -28.12 3.48 -6.22
C GLY A 675 -28.97 3.30 -4.96
N LYS A 676 -28.53 2.51 -3.97
CA LYS A 676 -29.24 2.35 -2.70
C LYS A 676 -29.12 3.64 -1.89
N GLU A 677 -30.27 4.15 -1.44
CA GLU A 677 -30.34 5.27 -0.53
C GLU A 677 -29.82 4.90 0.86
N LEU A 678 -28.83 5.67 1.34
CA LEU A 678 -28.28 5.61 2.68
C LEU A 678 -28.83 6.75 3.53
N LEU A 679 -28.94 7.95 2.95
CA LEU A 679 -29.60 9.10 3.54
C LEU A 679 -30.64 9.67 2.56
N PRO A 680 -31.90 9.86 2.99
CA PRO A 680 -32.90 10.50 2.14
C PRO A 680 -32.51 11.95 1.85
N ALA A 681 -32.96 12.46 0.69
CA ALA A 681 -32.84 13.86 0.32
C ALA A 681 -33.72 14.77 1.20
N ALA A 682 -33.30 14.97 2.45
CA ALA A 682 -34.07 15.65 3.49
C ALA A 682 -33.24 16.66 4.31
N TYR A 683 -31.96 16.81 3.99
CA TYR A 683 -31.00 17.64 4.71
C TYR A 683 -30.67 18.91 3.92
N ASP A 684 -30.41 20.02 4.61
CA ASP A 684 -29.94 21.27 3.99
C ASP A 684 -28.49 21.14 3.50
N ASP A 685 -27.66 20.45 4.29
CA ASP A 685 -26.26 20.19 3.97
C ASP A 685 -25.84 18.80 4.45
N ILE A 686 -24.91 18.18 3.73
CA ILE A 686 -24.28 16.90 4.08
C ILE A 686 -22.79 17.03 3.72
N ARG A 687 -21.91 16.72 4.66
CA ARG A 687 -20.45 16.64 4.44
C ARG A 687 -19.93 15.32 4.98
N TYR A 688 -19.11 14.63 4.20
CA TYR A 688 -18.49 13.38 4.62
C TYR A 688 -17.16 13.66 5.33
N ASN A 689 -16.98 13.08 6.52
CA ASN A 689 -15.72 13.11 7.25
C ASN A 689 -15.03 11.74 7.12
N LYS A 690 -13.93 11.72 6.37
CA LYS A 690 -13.16 10.50 6.06
C LYS A 690 -12.44 9.89 7.28
N ASP A 691 -12.08 10.70 8.27
CA ASP A 691 -11.22 10.26 9.37
C ASP A 691 -11.99 9.42 10.40
N VAL A 692 -13.30 9.69 10.51
CA VAL A 692 -14.23 9.01 11.42
C VAL A 692 -15.35 8.26 10.71
N ASN A 693 -15.37 8.31 9.37
CA ASN A 693 -16.35 7.64 8.51
C ASN A 693 -17.81 7.98 8.88
N PHE A 694 -18.12 9.27 9.05
CA PHE A 694 -19.45 9.79 9.37
C PHE A 694 -19.87 10.95 8.44
N PHE A 695 -21.16 11.27 8.45
CA PHE A 695 -21.74 12.44 7.81
C PHE A 695 -22.06 13.53 8.84
N ASP A 696 -21.54 14.73 8.58
CA ASP A 696 -22.04 15.97 9.14
C ASP A 696 -23.29 16.40 8.39
N VAL A 697 -24.40 16.55 9.10
CA VAL A 697 -25.69 16.89 8.50
C VAL A 697 -26.28 18.15 9.10
N ALA A 698 -26.93 18.96 8.27
CA ALA A 698 -27.73 20.10 8.71
C ALA A 698 -29.18 19.89 8.26
N LYS A 699 -30.15 20.14 9.14
CA LYS A 699 -31.58 20.11 8.83
C LYS A 699 -32.32 21.21 9.58
N ASP A 700 -33.07 22.01 8.85
CA ASP A 700 -33.82 23.18 9.33
C ASP A 700 -32.92 24.15 10.12
N GLY A 701 -31.68 24.33 9.64
CA GLY A 701 -30.65 25.15 10.28
C GLY A 701 -30.02 24.56 11.54
N LYS A 702 -30.32 23.29 11.88
CA LYS A 702 -29.76 22.58 13.04
C LYS A 702 -28.76 21.51 12.62
N GLY A 703 -27.63 21.42 13.33
CA GLY A 703 -26.56 20.47 13.06
C GLY A 703 -26.72 19.13 13.78
N GLY A 704 -26.28 18.04 13.12
CA GLY A 704 -26.25 16.68 13.65
C GLY A 704 -25.16 15.82 13.00
N VAL A 705 -25.03 14.58 13.46
CA VAL A 705 -24.03 13.60 12.98
C VAL A 705 -24.71 12.26 12.71
N VAL A 706 -24.48 11.70 11.54
CA VAL A 706 -25.09 10.45 11.08
C VAL A 706 -24.01 9.48 10.62
N ALA A 707 -24.13 8.21 11.00
CA ALA A 707 -23.24 7.16 10.54
C ALA A 707 -23.42 6.88 9.04
N VAL A 708 -22.43 6.25 8.39
CA VAL A 708 -22.50 5.95 6.95
C VAL A 708 -23.62 4.96 6.59
N ASP A 709 -24.07 4.16 7.55
CA ASP A 709 -25.23 3.28 7.40
C ASP A 709 -26.60 3.99 7.54
N GLY A 710 -26.60 5.29 7.84
CA GLY A 710 -27.79 6.11 8.04
C GLY A 710 -28.22 6.28 9.50
N THR A 711 -27.54 5.65 10.46
CA THR A 711 -27.89 5.74 11.89
C THR A 711 -27.60 7.14 12.45
N ALA A 712 -28.62 7.85 12.94
CA ALA A 712 -28.42 9.14 13.60
C ALA A 712 -27.70 8.95 14.94
N ILE A 713 -26.47 9.44 15.05
CA ILE A 713 -25.69 9.43 16.30
C ILE A 713 -26.04 10.67 17.12
N ILE A 714 -26.04 11.83 16.46
CA ILE A 714 -26.53 13.09 17.01
C ILE A 714 -27.64 13.60 16.12
N PRO A 715 -28.89 13.68 16.60
CA PRO A 715 -29.99 14.21 15.79
C PRO A 715 -29.77 15.68 15.45
N PRO A 716 -30.17 16.16 14.26
CA PRO A 716 -30.00 17.55 13.84
C PRO A 716 -30.99 18.47 14.55
N VAL A 717 -30.75 18.75 15.83
CA VAL A 717 -31.58 19.61 16.69
C VAL A 717 -30.78 20.70 17.40
N TYR A 718 -29.47 20.77 17.17
CA TYR A 718 -28.54 21.66 17.85
C TYR A 718 -28.25 22.91 17.02
N ASP A 719 -28.17 24.07 17.68
CA ASP A 719 -27.89 25.38 17.07
C ASP A 719 -26.46 25.49 16.55
N ASP A 720 -25.54 24.77 17.18
CA ASP A 720 -24.12 24.74 16.87
C ASP A 720 -23.54 23.39 17.30
N LEU A 721 -22.56 22.88 16.56
CA LEU A 721 -21.90 21.59 16.81
C LEU A 721 -20.43 21.67 16.44
N GLU A 722 -19.57 21.55 17.44
CA GLU A 722 -18.12 21.58 17.30
C GLU A 722 -17.48 20.24 17.63
N GLN A 723 -16.52 19.85 16.79
CA GLN A 723 -15.82 18.58 16.88
C GLN A 723 -14.70 18.63 17.92
N ASN A 724 -14.43 17.49 18.56
CA ASN A 724 -13.22 17.31 19.36
C ASN A 724 -11.96 17.48 18.48
N GLN A 725 -10.95 18.21 18.97
CA GLN A 725 -9.63 18.26 18.35
C GLN A 725 -8.78 17.13 18.90
N ASP A 726 -8.65 16.04 18.14
CA ASP A 726 -7.88 14.87 18.52
C ASP A 726 -6.78 14.56 17.48
N TRP A 727 -5.54 14.51 17.93
CA TRP A 727 -4.36 14.21 17.10
C TRP A 727 -3.97 12.72 17.06
N GLY A 728 -4.82 11.79 17.49
CA GLY A 728 -4.43 10.37 17.42
C GLY A 728 -5.47 9.29 17.71
N THR A 729 -6.65 9.57 18.26
CA THR A 729 -7.64 8.50 18.56
C THR A 729 -8.76 8.33 17.52
N ASN A 730 -8.76 9.15 16.46
CA ASN A 730 -9.87 9.27 15.48
C ASN A 730 -11.25 9.40 16.17
N SER A 731 -11.28 9.95 17.40
CA SER A 731 -12.53 10.08 18.14
C SER A 731 -12.99 11.52 18.13
N ARG A 732 -14.11 11.75 17.46
CA ARG A 732 -14.77 13.05 17.39
C ARG A 732 -15.49 13.45 18.69
N PHE A 733 -15.70 12.52 19.61
CA PHE A 733 -16.46 12.72 20.84
C PHE A 733 -15.56 12.93 22.06
N PRO A 734 -16.00 13.66 23.10
CA PRO A 734 -17.27 14.35 23.20
C PRO A 734 -17.34 15.56 22.27
N VAL A 735 -18.53 15.82 21.70
CA VAL A 735 -18.74 17.03 20.87
C VAL A 735 -19.35 18.12 21.73
N LEU A 736 -18.95 19.37 21.49
CA LEU A 736 -19.56 20.54 22.12
C LEU A 736 -20.75 20.97 21.26
N VAL A 737 -21.94 21.05 21.86
CA VAL A 737 -23.16 21.47 21.17
C VAL A 737 -23.81 22.66 21.86
N LYS A 738 -24.55 23.45 21.09
CA LYS A 738 -25.41 24.52 21.60
C LYS A 738 -26.89 24.13 21.45
N GLN A 739 -27.64 24.29 22.52
CA GLN A 739 -29.10 24.10 22.54
C GLN A 739 -29.75 25.28 23.28
N GLY A 740 -30.33 26.22 22.54
CA GLY A 740 -30.86 27.46 23.10
C GLY A 740 -29.74 28.31 23.71
N GLU A 741 -29.89 28.69 24.98
CA GLU A 741 -28.86 29.47 25.70
C GLU A 741 -27.71 28.61 26.25
N TRP A 742 -27.78 27.29 26.16
CA TRP A 742 -26.84 26.39 26.83
C TRP A 742 -25.87 25.72 25.86
N TYR A 743 -24.60 25.73 26.24
CA TYR A 743 -23.57 24.84 25.72
C TYR A 743 -23.46 23.62 26.63
N LEU A 744 -23.30 22.43 26.04
CA LEU A 744 -23.10 21.16 26.73
C LEU A 744 -22.27 20.22 25.85
N TYR A 745 -21.70 19.17 26.44
CA TYR A 745 -21.04 18.11 25.67
C TYR A 745 -21.94 16.89 25.50
N LEU A 746 -21.86 16.24 24.34
CA LEU A 746 -22.48 14.94 24.10
C LEU A 746 -21.42 13.85 23.92
N ASP A 747 -21.63 12.71 24.55
CA ASP A 747 -20.82 11.51 24.33
C ASP A 747 -21.14 10.83 22.98
N GLU A 748 -20.45 9.73 22.70
CA GLU A 748 -20.59 8.96 21.45
C GLU A 748 -21.98 8.31 21.29
N GLN A 749 -22.76 8.22 22.37
CA GLN A 749 -24.17 7.77 22.34
C GLN A 749 -25.15 8.95 22.28
N GLY A 750 -24.67 10.19 22.12
CA GLY A 750 -25.48 11.40 22.09
C GLY A 750 -26.02 11.81 23.46
N LYS A 751 -25.50 11.26 24.57
CA LYS A 751 -25.95 11.61 25.92
C LYS A 751 -25.16 12.80 26.48
N PRO A 752 -25.82 13.70 27.20
CA PRO A 752 -25.16 14.87 27.77
C PRO A 752 -24.20 14.48 28.91
N LEU A 753 -22.98 15.02 28.87
CA LEU A 753 -22.06 15.02 30.01
C LEU A 753 -22.59 15.95 31.13
N PRO A 754 -22.15 15.79 32.40
CA PRO A 754 -22.77 16.46 33.55
C PRO A 754 -22.46 17.96 33.66
N TRP A 755 -21.93 18.60 32.63
CA TRP A 755 -21.53 20.02 32.62
C TRP A 755 -22.24 20.79 31.52
N ARG A 756 -22.75 21.98 31.88
CA ARG A 756 -23.30 22.96 30.94
C ARG A 756 -22.81 24.37 31.26
N SER A 757 -22.83 25.27 30.28
CA SER A 757 -22.57 26.69 30.50
C SER A 757 -23.40 27.56 29.56
N LYS A 758 -23.65 28.82 29.96
CA LYS A 758 -24.20 29.83 29.05
C LYS A 758 -23.14 30.47 28.15
N LYS A 759 -21.86 30.22 28.43
CA LYS A 759 -20.74 30.76 27.67
C LYS A 759 -19.85 29.64 27.15
N LYS A 760 -19.28 29.89 25.98
CA LYS A 760 -18.15 29.13 25.44
C LYS A 760 -16.90 29.97 25.59
N LYS A 761 -15.74 29.36 25.83
CA LYS A 761 -14.47 30.08 25.94
C LYS A 761 -14.19 30.91 24.68
N GLY A 762 -13.83 32.17 24.87
CA GLY A 762 -13.59 33.14 23.78
C GLY A 762 -14.83 33.95 23.36
N LEU A 763 -16.00 33.71 23.97
CA LEU A 763 -17.24 34.46 23.77
C LEU A 763 -17.72 35.16 25.06
#